data_AF-N1WHE8-F1
#
_entry.id   AF-N1WHE8-F1
#
_cell.length_a   1.000
_cell.length_b   1.000
_cell.length_c   1.000
_cell.angle_alpha   90.00
_cell.angle_beta   90.00
_cell.angle_gamma   90.00
#
_symmetry.space_group_name_H-M   'P 1'
#
loop_
_entity.id
_entity.type
_entity.pdbx_description
1 polymer ?
#
loop_
_entity_poly.entity_id
_entity_poly.type
_entity_poly.pdbx_seq_one_letter_code
_entity_poly.pdbx_strand_id
1 'polypeptide(L)'
;MGIIIASVLAQKFDPITLWIPDKELVEVLKRRRQTEIMGKTIDLPDHIDIVSSLDSFGRDDWVFHVAVPSRSFMDSVHALLEVLEPSNSYVFSFLTKGILDSKNRKKTGFITYSQYLQNYLKERNYSNASVAVVNGPSLLGEILEEKLSFFNIGSYEKETSVYLSEVLASNFIHTSVTDDVVGMEIVGVAKNPMAIASGIVSLMPRYGSNLLGEILSVGFQEVRDLAMRYGARPDTVMGRSGLADFITTATSNKSRNRGFGQKIVGELLSGGEKLSIKDRIEIFFAPRSFIERESTKWHDNVEGTYALSILIELANEIRLPFTLHRTLFDVLTRKQPPDALVDLICGKKTESKNIPLVVQKKVGLNLTSGIDFQNLLVDRILKHISNVPGTVTRVKKQSSAVIESTQKRLTKATRKKQKLDEVKFEAELEIWQRFQNCQKDEENTLVKELVRFYVTEIADNYSPTVRESILRFVAPIRLFSGGFLKGSMIPHIGGKTEVVKALSSKYNLLYAPTHRSHLDSVEVAYSLFHLGLPVPRYAAGINLMSNPFWEWMLKSLGAYAVDRERTRNSLYLDCLTLYSQVMLEQGIPSLVYPEGTRSRTGAIVPVKTGLLTTAVNAFRSSGTEIVIVPISVSYETVPEDNQFCNIPEELGMAGFLAKRSNVYVEFCDPIPISEYAHTEDPTLELSYRITKGWKQYHKILPNQIVAKILTENDFSIELSQSTMLVEDFISRHDGNYLIKDPVEVWEKGRKILEKRKMIEESNRVIHSKNDALLLYYASMIPEDEDKKY
;
A
#
# COMPACT_ATOMS: atom_id res chain seq x y z
N MET A 1 34.98 16.91 -3.80
CA MET A 1 35.81 16.91 -2.58
C MET A 1 37.15 16.25 -2.84
N GLY A 2 37.21 14.99 -3.29
CA GLY A 2 38.47 14.28 -3.55
C GLY A 2 39.48 15.05 -4.43
N ILE A 3 39.06 15.53 -5.61
CA ILE A 3 39.90 16.35 -6.51
C ILE A 3 40.51 17.57 -5.79
N ILE A 4 39.69 18.27 -4.99
CA ILE A 4 40.12 19.50 -4.31
C ILE A 4 41.10 19.18 -3.18
N ILE A 5 40.82 18.15 -2.39
CA ILE A 5 41.73 17.71 -1.33
C ILE A 5 43.05 17.23 -1.91
N ALA A 6 43.03 16.52 -3.04
CA ALA A 6 44.26 16.13 -3.75
C ALA A 6 45.07 17.35 -4.19
N SER A 7 44.45 18.36 -4.80
CA SER A 7 45.13 19.62 -5.18
C SER A 7 45.70 20.36 -3.96
N VAL A 8 44.99 20.39 -2.83
CA VAL A 8 45.47 21.03 -1.60
C VAL A 8 46.64 20.27 -0.99
N LEU A 9 46.55 18.94 -0.91
CA LEU A 9 47.62 18.10 -0.40
C LEU A 9 48.85 18.10 -1.33
N ALA A 10 48.66 18.27 -2.63
CA ALA A 10 49.75 18.33 -3.62
C ALA A 10 50.70 19.51 -3.41
N GLN A 11 50.28 20.53 -2.65
CA GLN A 11 51.16 21.63 -2.24
C GLN A 11 52.18 21.21 -1.17
N LYS A 12 51.94 20.09 -0.49
CA LYS A 12 52.75 19.60 0.65
C LYS A 12 53.43 18.27 0.40
N PHE A 13 52.82 17.41 -0.43
CA PHE A 13 53.25 16.04 -0.63
C PHE A 13 53.46 15.74 -2.11
N ASP A 14 54.49 14.95 -2.38
CA ASP A 14 54.86 14.39 -3.67
C ASP A 14 55.53 13.03 -3.41
N PRO A 15 55.04 11.89 -3.94
CA PRO A 15 53.93 11.75 -4.90
C PRO A 15 52.52 11.78 -4.26
N ILE A 16 51.51 12.13 -5.07
CA ILE A 16 50.08 11.97 -4.72
C ILE A 16 49.38 11.14 -5.79
N THR A 17 48.56 10.19 -5.36
CA THR A 17 47.73 9.40 -6.26
C THR A 17 46.24 9.77 -6.10
N LEU A 18 45.60 10.20 -7.18
CA LEU A 18 44.17 10.47 -7.27
C LEU A 18 43.47 9.32 -7.99
N TRP A 19 42.88 8.42 -7.20
CA TRP A 19 42.05 7.35 -7.73
C TRP A 19 40.63 7.82 -8.05
N ILE A 20 40.18 7.56 -9.28
CA ILE A 20 38.83 7.84 -9.77
C ILE A 20 38.31 6.60 -10.50
N PRO A 21 37.20 5.98 -10.06
CA PRO A 21 36.66 4.78 -10.70
C PRO A 21 36.28 4.94 -12.18
N ASP A 22 35.89 6.16 -12.58
CA ASP A 22 35.48 6.49 -13.94
C ASP A 22 36.69 6.65 -14.88
N LYS A 23 36.90 5.65 -15.73
CA LYS A 23 38.00 5.62 -16.71
C LYS A 23 37.94 6.77 -17.71
N GLU A 24 36.75 7.16 -18.15
CA GLU A 24 36.60 8.24 -19.13
C GLU A 24 37.00 9.58 -18.51
N LEU A 25 36.56 9.82 -17.27
CA LEU A 25 36.96 11.01 -16.51
C LEU A 25 38.47 11.04 -16.27
N VAL A 26 39.10 9.90 -15.92
CA VAL A 26 40.55 9.81 -15.75
C VAL A 26 41.29 10.21 -17.03
N GLU A 27 40.88 9.69 -18.19
CA GLU A 27 41.49 10.04 -19.48
C GLU A 27 41.36 11.54 -19.79
N VAL A 28 40.20 12.15 -19.49
CA VAL A 28 39.99 13.59 -19.66
C VAL A 28 40.91 14.38 -18.73
N LEU A 29 41.00 14.00 -17.46
CA LEU A 29 41.82 14.69 -16.46
C LEU A 29 43.32 14.54 -16.72
N LYS A 30 43.77 13.37 -17.19
CA LYS A 30 45.18 13.16 -17.61
C LYS A 30 45.56 14.06 -18.78
N ARG A 31 44.69 14.18 -19.78
CA ARG A 31 44.95 15.00 -20.97
C ARG A 31 44.88 16.49 -20.69
N ARG A 32 43.88 16.94 -19.93
CA ARG A 32 43.65 18.36 -19.69
C ARG A 32 44.46 18.91 -18.52
N ARG A 33 44.81 18.06 -17.54
CA ARG A 33 45.40 18.45 -16.24
C ARG A 33 44.65 19.58 -15.55
N GLN A 34 43.36 19.69 -15.86
CA GLN A 34 42.51 20.79 -15.44
C GLN A 34 41.06 20.33 -15.47
N THR A 35 40.26 20.81 -14.53
CA THR A 35 38.81 20.53 -14.46
C THR A 35 38.04 21.73 -13.94
N GLU A 36 36.76 21.79 -14.25
CA GLU A 36 35.87 22.85 -13.76
C GLU A 36 34.94 22.29 -12.68
N ILE A 37 34.95 22.90 -11.49
CA ILE A 37 34.07 22.57 -10.38
C ILE A 37 33.43 23.85 -9.86
N MET A 38 32.09 23.89 -9.85
CA MET A 38 31.31 25.04 -9.36
C MET A 38 31.66 26.38 -10.06
N GLY A 39 31.89 26.35 -11.38
CA GLY A 39 32.25 27.54 -12.16
C GLY A 39 33.69 28.02 -11.96
N LYS A 40 34.53 27.19 -11.33
CA LYS A 40 35.95 27.48 -11.10
C LYS A 40 36.84 26.41 -11.69
N THR A 41 37.87 26.88 -12.34
CA THR A 41 38.91 26.05 -12.91
C THR A 41 39.89 25.62 -11.83
N ILE A 42 40.18 24.32 -11.76
CA ILE A 42 41.15 23.71 -10.86
C ILE A 42 42.24 23.09 -11.71
N ASP A 43 43.48 23.52 -11.48
CA ASP A 43 44.67 22.92 -12.07
C ASP A 43 45.11 21.71 -11.24
N LEU A 44 45.47 20.64 -11.92
CA LEU A 44 46.00 19.42 -11.33
C LEU A 44 47.51 19.37 -11.60
N PRO A 45 48.37 19.56 -10.58
CA PRO A 45 49.81 19.45 -10.72
C PRO A 45 50.26 18.13 -11.38
N ASP A 46 51.37 18.18 -12.09
CA ASP A 46 51.88 17.03 -12.86
C ASP A 46 52.23 15.82 -11.98
N HIS A 47 52.64 16.08 -10.73
CA HIS A 47 52.97 15.05 -9.74
C HIS A 47 51.75 14.39 -9.06
N ILE A 48 50.52 14.82 -9.41
CA ILE A 48 49.33 14.04 -9.10
C ILE A 48 49.19 12.93 -10.14
N ASP A 49 49.44 11.70 -9.74
CA ASP A 49 49.17 10.53 -10.57
C ASP A 49 47.67 10.20 -10.54
N ILE A 50 47.01 10.27 -11.69
CA ILE A 50 45.56 10.08 -11.80
C ILE A 50 45.34 8.65 -12.28
N VAL A 51 44.68 7.81 -11.49
CA VAL A 51 44.54 6.37 -11.81
C VAL A 51 43.10 5.92 -11.73
N SER A 52 42.74 4.98 -12.60
CA SER A 52 41.44 4.29 -12.54
C SER A 52 41.53 2.88 -11.97
N SER A 53 42.74 2.28 -11.98
CA SER A 53 42.98 0.95 -11.42
C SER A 53 43.43 1.04 -9.97
N LEU A 54 43.18 -0.03 -9.22
CA LEU A 54 43.62 -0.18 -7.83
C LEU A 54 44.94 -0.96 -7.71
N ASP A 55 45.48 -1.49 -8.81
CA ASP A 55 46.64 -2.41 -8.83
C ASP A 55 47.90 -1.83 -8.15
N SER A 56 48.05 -0.51 -8.12
CA SER A 56 49.20 0.18 -7.52
C SER A 56 49.19 0.22 -5.99
N PHE A 57 48.05 -0.06 -5.34
CA PHE A 57 47.91 0.16 -3.89
C PHE A 57 48.36 -1.02 -3.01
N GLY A 58 48.66 -2.18 -3.59
CA GLY A 58 48.91 -3.40 -2.81
C GLY A 58 50.29 -3.51 -2.15
N ARG A 59 51.30 -2.76 -2.60
CA ARG A 59 52.72 -3.03 -2.30
C ARG A 59 53.38 -2.13 -1.26
N ASP A 60 52.76 -1.00 -0.94
CA ASP A 60 53.34 0.06 -0.10
C ASP A 60 52.41 0.45 1.05
N ASP A 61 52.90 1.28 1.96
CA ASP A 61 52.10 1.93 3.00
C ASP A 61 51.32 3.12 2.43
N TRP A 62 50.06 3.29 2.82
CA TRP A 62 49.19 4.33 2.23
C TRP A 62 48.32 5.08 3.24
N VAL A 63 48.12 6.37 2.98
CA VAL A 63 47.08 7.19 3.61
C VAL A 63 45.96 7.44 2.61
N PHE A 64 44.79 6.85 2.85
CA PHE A 64 43.64 6.92 1.96
C PHE A 64 42.66 8.00 2.42
N HIS A 65 42.50 9.07 1.63
CA HIS A 65 41.46 10.08 1.84
C HIS A 65 40.21 9.76 1.02
N VAL A 66 39.23 9.10 1.66
CA VAL A 66 38.02 8.58 1.01
C VAL A 66 36.93 9.66 0.92
N ALA A 67 36.74 10.18 -0.29
CA ALA A 67 35.81 11.27 -0.60
C ALA A 67 34.80 10.92 -1.71
N VAL A 68 34.33 9.66 -1.71
CA VAL A 68 33.32 9.15 -2.63
C VAL A 68 31.90 9.47 -2.11
N PRO A 69 30.86 9.46 -2.95
CA PRO A 69 29.48 9.56 -2.46
C PRO A 69 29.15 8.41 -1.49
N SER A 70 28.35 8.69 -0.45
CA SER A 70 28.00 7.69 0.58
C SER A 70 27.43 6.37 0.02
N ARG A 71 26.71 6.44 -1.11
CA ARG A 71 26.11 5.28 -1.80
C ARG A 71 27.13 4.29 -2.36
N SER A 72 28.28 4.78 -2.79
CA SER A 72 29.36 3.98 -3.38
C SER A 72 30.48 3.68 -2.38
N PHE A 73 30.33 4.14 -1.13
CA PHE A 73 31.36 4.05 -0.11
C PHE A 73 31.78 2.61 0.16
N MET A 74 30.81 1.74 0.48
CA MET A 74 31.10 0.35 0.83
C MET A 74 31.76 -0.39 -0.33
N ASP A 75 31.22 -0.27 -1.54
CA ASP A 75 31.78 -0.92 -2.74
C ASP A 75 33.20 -0.44 -3.03
N SER A 76 33.46 0.87 -2.90
CA SER A 76 34.78 1.46 -3.14
C SER A 76 35.81 1.00 -2.11
N VAL A 77 35.42 0.99 -0.82
CA VAL A 77 36.31 0.55 0.26
C VAL A 77 36.57 -0.95 0.16
N HIS A 78 35.57 -1.77 -0.18
CA HIS A 78 35.79 -3.20 -0.39
C HIS A 78 36.70 -3.50 -1.58
N ALA A 79 36.48 -2.84 -2.72
CA ALA A 79 37.35 -3.00 -3.88
C ALA A 79 38.81 -2.64 -3.56
N LEU A 80 39.02 -1.57 -2.78
CA LEU A 80 40.35 -1.20 -2.29
C LEU A 80 40.93 -2.29 -1.39
N LEU A 81 40.19 -2.76 -0.39
CA LEU A 81 40.65 -3.79 0.55
C LEU A 81 40.94 -5.15 -0.10
N GLU A 82 40.42 -5.43 -1.29
CA GLU A 82 40.71 -6.66 -2.04
C GLU A 82 42.12 -6.68 -2.63
N VAL A 83 42.74 -5.52 -2.85
CA VAL A 83 44.09 -5.42 -3.43
C VAL A 83 45.19 -5.12 -2.40
N LEU A 84 44.81 -4.74 -1.16
CA LEU A 84 45.77 -4.39 -0.11
C LEU A 84 46.38 -5.64 0.54
N GLU A 85 47.67 -5.57 0.85
CA GLU A 85 48.36 -6.60 1.64
C GLU A 85 48.21 -6.32 3.15
N PRO A 86 47.73 -7.27 3.97
CA PRO A 86 47.52 -7.05 5.41
C PRO A 86 48.77 -6.71 6.24
N SER A 87 49.97 -6.96 5.70
CA SER A 87 51.26 -6.69 6.36
C SER A 87 51.66 -5.21 6.37
N ASN A 88 51.14 -4.41 5.45
CA ASN A 88 51.51 -3.01 5.30
C ASN A 88 50.70 -2.10 6.25
N SER A 89 51.14 -0.85 6.39
CA SER A 89 50.54 0.16 7.26
C SER A 89 49.57 1.05 6.48
N TYR A 90 48.36 1.21 7.01
CA TYR A 90 47.32 1.99 6.33
C TYR A 90 46.61 2.96 7.27
N VAL A 91 46.31 4.15 6.77
CA VAL A 91 45.44 5.11 7.47
C VAL A 91 44.27 5.47 6.56
N PHE A 92 43.05 5.20 7.00
CA PHE A 92 41.83 5.55 6.27
C PHE A 92 41.20 6.80 6.87
N SER A 93 41.05 7.86 6.06
CA SER A 93 40.41 9.12 6.43
C SER A 93 39.13 9.32 5.63
N PHE A 94 37.98 9.34 6.30
CA PHE A 94 36.69 9.49 5.64
C PHE A 94 36.24 10.95 5.61
N LEU A 95 36.24 11.53 4.41
CA LEU A 95 35.58 12.82 4.15
C LEU A 95 34.11 12.62 3.68
N THR A 96 33.74 11.37 3.45
CA THR A 96 32.40 10.95 3.05
C THR A 96 31.45 11.04 4.24
N LYS A 97 30.33 11.74 4.08
CA LYS A 97 29.33 11.92 5.15
C LYS A 97 28.21 10.90 4.97
N GLY A 98 28.28 9.79 5.70
CA GLY A 98 27.30 8.71 5.62
C GLY A 98 27.37 7.79 6.84
N ILE A 99 26.46 6.82 6.87
CA ILE A 99 26.39 5.75 7.87
C ILE A 99 25.88 4.48 7.17
N LEU A 100 26.02 3.32 7.80
CA LEU A 100 25.59 2.04 7.21
C LEU A 100 24.09 2.02 6.98
N ASP A 101 23.64 1.34 5.93
CA ASP A 101 22.22 1.10 5.67
C ASP A 101 21.62 0.03 6.61
N SER A 102 20.29 -0.08 6.70
CA SER A 102 19.64 -1.04 7.61
C SER A 102 20.06 -2.50 7.36
N LYS A 103 20.40 -2.86 6.11
CA LYS A 103 20.84 -4.22 5.77
C LYS A 103 22.19 -4.52 6.42
N ASN A 104 23.17 -3.63 6.26
CA ASN A 104 24.49 -3.80 6.84
C ASN A 104 24.44 -3.66 8.37
N ARG A 105 23.70 -2.68 8.91
CA ARG A 105 23.52 -2.53 10.37
C ARG A 105 22.98 -3.80 11.03
N LYS A 106 21.96 -4.44 10.45
CA LYS A 106 21.39 -5.70 10.97
C LYS A 106 22.35 -6.88 10.86
N LYS A 107 23.22 -6.89 9.84
CA LYS A 107 24.20 -7.95 9.61
C LYS A 107 25.39 -7.83 10.56
N THR A 108 25.88 -6.61 10.79
CA THR A 108 27.16 -6.36 11.47
C THR A 108 27.00 -5.86 12.89
N GLY A 109 25.84 -5.30 13.25
CA GLY A 109 25.61 -4.65 14.54
C GLY A 109 26.23 -3.26 14.68
N PHE A 110 26.99 -2.79 13.69
CA PHE A 110 27.58 -1.46 13.67
C PHE A 110 26.64 -0.43 13.06
N ILE A 111 26.84 0.85 13.38
CA ILE A 111 26.01 1.95 12.89
C ILE A 111 26.76 2.76 11.83
N THR A 112 28.03 3.05 12.10
CA THR A 112 28.81 3.98 11.27
C THR A 112 29.84 3.28 10.38
N TYR A 113 30.36 3.99 9.39
CA TYR A 113 31.36 3.41 8.48
C TYR A 113 32.68 3.15 9.19
N SER A 114 33.08 4.02 10.12
CA SER A 114 34.32 3.85 10.89
C SER A 114 34.29 2.60 11.75
N GLN A 115 33.20 2.37 12.49
CA GLN A 115 33.00 1.17 13.29
C GLN A 115 33.09 -0.11 12.44
N TYR A 116 32.42 -0.10 11.29
CA TYR A 116 32.47 -1.22 10.36
C TYR A 116 33.88 -1.51 9.85
N LEU A 117 34.56 -0.50 9.31
CA LEU A 117 35.88 -0.70 8.72
C LEU A 117 36.90 -1.12 9.77
N GLN A 118 36.90 -0.49 10.94
CA GLN A 118 37.83 -0.83 12.01
C GLN A 118 37.65 -2.29 12.46
N ASN A 119 36.41 -2.77 12.56
CA ASN A 119 36.14 -4.18 12.86
C ASN A 119 36.59 -5.10 11.71
N TYR A 120 36.26 -4.75 10.47
CA TYR A 120 36.62 -5.53 9.29
C TYR A 120 38.15 -5.69 9.16
N LEU A 121 38.91 -4.62 9.37
CA LEU A 121 40.37 -4.63 9.35
C LEU A 121 40.94 -5.57 10.43
N LYS A 122 40.39 -5.52 11.64
CA LYS A 122 40.76 -6.43 12.74
C LYS A 122 40.48 -7.90 12.40
N GLU A 123 39.29 -8.21 11.89
CA GLU A 123 38.91 -9.59 11.49
C GLU A 123 39.79 -10.16 10.36
N ARG A 124 40.34 -9.28 9.52
CA ARG A 124 41.19 -9.65 8.38
C ARG A 124 42.70 -9.52 8.66
N ASN A 125 43.09 -9.33 9.93
CA ASN A 125 44.48 -9.23 10.38
C ASN A 125 45.28 -8.06 9.78
N TYR A 126 44.63 -6.95 9.41
CA TYR A 126 45.30 -5.69 9.07
C TYR A 126 45.78 -5.00 10.36
N SER A 127 46.87 -5.51 10.93
CA SER A 127 47.32 -5.13 12.29
C SER A 127 47.81 -3.68 12.39
N ASN A 128 48.26 -3.10 11.27
CA ASN A 128 48.81 -1.75 11.19
C ASN A 128 47.86 -0.76 10.47
N ALA A 129 46.56 -1.02 10.49
CA ALA A 129 45.55 -0.17 9.86
C ALA A 129 44.73 0.62 10.90
N SER A 130 44.52 1.91 10.66
CA SER A 130 43.69 2.78 11.52
C SER A 130 42.69 3.60 10.71
N VAL A 131 41.62 4.06 11.38
CA VAL A 131 40.49 4.72 10.73
C VAL A 131 40.16 6.03 11.43
N ALA A 132 39.98 7.09 10.65
CA ALA A 132 39.53 8.38 11.12
C ALA A 132 38.44 8.98 10.22
N VAL A 133 37.65 9.88 10.79
CA VAL A 133 36.55 10.59 10.13
C VAL A 133 36.82 12.08 10.16
N VAL A 134 36.53 12.77 9.07
CA VAL A 134 36.72 14.22 8.94
C VAL A 134 35.36 14.88 8.71
N ASN A 135 34.90 15.67 9.68
CA ASN A 135 33.68 16.48 9.60
C ASN A 135 33.94 17.93 10.00
N GLY A 136 32.99 18.83 9.76
CA GLY A 136 33.14 20.24 10.15
C GLY A 136 32.76 21.21 9.03
N PRO A 137 32.67 22.52 9.34
CA PRO A 137 32.39 23.58 8.38
C PRO A 137 33.39 23.60 7.21
N SER A 138 32.96 23.06 6.07
CA SER A 138 33.83 22.70 4.95
C SER A 138 33.13 22.88 3.60
N LEU A 139 32.53 24.07 3.38
CA LEU A 139 31.83 24.36 2.13
C LEU A 139 32.81 24.32 0.95
N LEU A 140 32.52 23.47 -0.03
CA LEU A 140 33.42 23.20 -1.16
C LEU A 140 33.84 24.48 -1.89
N GLY A 141 32.90 25.39 -2.14
CA GLY A 141 33.16 26.66 -2.81
C GLY A 141 34.00 27.63 -1.99
N GLU A 142 34.10 27.47 -0.67
CA GLU A 142 34.97 28.28 0.19
C GLU A 142 36.38 27.69 0.28
N ILE A 143 36.50 26.36 0.31
CA ILE A 143 37.80 25.67 0.19
C ILE A 143 38.46 26.02 -1.15
N LEU A 144 37.69 26.05 -2.24
CA LEU A 144 38.14 26.51 -3.56
C LEU A 144 38.53 28.00 -3.63
N GLU A 145 38.09 28.79 -2.67
CA GLU A 145 38.44 30.21 -2.52
C GLU A 145 39.60 30.40 -1.54
N GLU A 146 40.20 29.31 -1.04
CA GLU A 146 41.19 29.32 0.03
C GLU A 146 40.73 30.12 1.26
N LYS A 147 39.41 30.10 1.51
CA LYS A 147 38.82 30.70 2.71
C LYS A 147 38.95 29.77 3.90
N LEU A 148 39.03 30.39 5.09
CA LEU A 148 39.15 29.69 6.36
C LEU A 148 38.06 28.62 6.50
N SER A 149 38.51 27.36 6.62
CA SER A 149 37.70 26.16 6.74
C SER A 149 38.13 25.40 7.99
N PHE A 150 37.19 24.71 8.64
CA PHE A 150 37.42 24.08 9.94
C PHE A 150 37.07 22.60 9.86
N PHE A 151 38.10 21.75 9.93
CA PHE A 151 37.96 20.31 9.98
C PHE A 151 38.08 19.84 11.43
N ASN A 152 37.25 18.89 11.79
CA ASN A 152 37.36 18.12 13.01
C ASN A 152 37.61 16.67 12.63
N ILE A 153 38.60 16.05 13.26
CA ILE A 153 39.11 14.73 12.94
C ILE A 153 38.81 13.81 14.11
N GLY A 154 37.98 12.81 13.86
CA GLY A 154 37.56 11.79 14.81
C GLY A 154 38.34 10.50 14.60
N SER A 155 38.98 9.94 15.63
CA SER A 155 39.60 8.61 15.57
C SER A 155 39.54 7.94 16.94
N TYR A 156 39.40 6.61 16.97
CA TYR A 156 39.54 5.86 18.24
C TYR A 156 40.99 5.85 18.72
N GLU A 157 41.94 5.86 17.80
CA GLU A 157 43.37 5.99 18.06
C GLU A 157 43.78 7.47 18.00
N LYS A 158 44.29 8.01 19.12
CA LYS A 158 44.63 9.44 19.25
C LYS A 158 45.76 9.81 18.28
N GLU A 159 46.76 8.96 18.16
CA GLU A 159 47.92 9.11 17.28
C GLU A 159 47.46 9.34 15.82
N THR A 160 46.47 8.57 15.36
CA THR A 160 45.89 8.70 14.01
C THR A 160 45.19 10.05 13.81
N SER A 161 44.42 10.52 14.80
CA SER A 161 43.75 11.83 14.69
C SER A 161 44.75 13.00 14.65
N VAL A 162 45.84 12.92 15.42
CA VAL A 162 46.89 13.94 15.46
C VAL A 162 47.68 13.93 14.15
N TYR A 163 48.08 12.75 13.68
CA TYR A 163 48.74 12.59 12.39
C TYR A 163 47.92 13.20 11.24
N LEU A 164 46.64 12.83 11.14
CA LEU A 164 45.77 13.37 10.09
C LEU A 164 45.48 14.87 10.25
N SER A 165 45.51 15.39 11.48
CA SER A 165 45.40 16.82 11.75
C SER A 165 46.57 17.59 11.13
N GLU A 166 47.79 17.07 11.23
CA GLU A 166 48.97 17.68 10.63
C GLU A 166 48.95 17.58 9.09
N VAL A 167 48.54 16.42 8.57
CA VAL A 167 48.42 16.17 7.12
C VAL A 167 47.41 17.13 6.48
N LEU A 168 46.22 17.29 7.06
CA LEU A 168 45.12 18.07 6.48
C LEU A 168 45.18 19.56 6.78
N ALA A 169 45.90 20.00 7.82
CA ALA A 169 46.02 21.43 8.13
C ALA A 169 46.65 22.19 6.95
N SER A 170 46.30 23.46 6.75
CA SER A 170 46.93 24.35 5.78
C SER A 170 46.83 25.81 6.26
N ASN A 171 47.26 26.77 5.44
CA ASN A 171 47.08 28.20 5.76
C ASN A 171 45.61 28.61 5.87
N PHE A 172 44.69 27.83 5.30
CA PHE A 172 43.25 28.10 5.33
C PHE A 172 42.41 26.92 5.84
N ILE A 173 43.00 25.75 6.09
CA ILE A 173 42.33 24.61 6.73
C ILE A 173 42.85 24.47 8.15
N HIS A 174 42.00 24.74 9.12
CA HIS A 174 42.28 24.54 10.54
C HIS A 174 41.66 23.24 11.02
N THR A 175 42.40 22.50 11.84
CA THR A 175 41.98 21.19 12.32
C THR A 175 41.77 21.19 13.85
N SER A 176 40.86 20.35 14.31
CA SER A 176 40.74 19.91 15.71
C SER A 176 40.51 18.41 15.77
N VAL A 177 40.74 17.79 16.94
CA VAL A 177 40.65 16.33 17.11
C VAL A 177 39.62 15.95 18.17
N THR A 178 39.05 14.75 18.04
CA THR A 178 38.17 14.11 19.03
C THR A 178 38.24 12.59 18.88
N ASP A 179 37.82 11.86 19.91
CA ASP A 179 37.65 10.41 19.91
C ASP A 179 36.18 9.95 19.78
N ASP A 180 35.21 10.88 19.76
CA ASP A 180 33.79 10.58 19.56
C ASP A 180 33.42 10.51 18.08
N VAL A 181 33.86 9.43 17.44
CA VAL A 181 33.65 9.18 16.02
C VAL A 181 32.17 8.97 15.69
N VAL A 182 31.44 8.29 16.57
CA VAL A 182 30.01 7.99 16.38
C VAL A 182 29.18 9.27 16.36
N GLY A 183 29.40 10.17 17.33
CA GLY A 183 28.72 11.46 17.37
C GLY A 183 29.02 12.31 16.14
N MET A 184 30.27 12.30 15.68
CA MET A 184 30.65 13.00 14.46
C MET A 184 29.91 12.50 13.22
N GLU A 185 29.89 11.19 12.96
CA GLU A 185 29.29 10.65 11.75
C GLU A 185 27.77 10.86 11.72
N ILE A 186 27.05 10.59 12.83
CA ILE A 186 25.59 10.75 12.87
C ILE A 186 25.19 12.21 12.61
N VAL A 187 25.82 13.18 13.29
CA VAL A 187 25.47 14.60 13.13
C VAL A 187 25.93 15.12 11.77
N GLY A 188 27.07 14.64 11.24
CA GLY A 188 27.57 14.98 9.92
C GLY A 188 26.60 14.63 8.78
N VAL A 189 25.83 13.55 8.93
CA VAL A 189 24.79 13.13 7.97
C VAL A 189 23.56 14.04 8.02
N ALA A 190 23.19 14.51 9.21
CA ALA A 190 21.93 15.20 9.46
C ALA A 190 21.85 16.66 8.97
N LYS A 191 22.99 17.32 8.76
CA LYS A 191 23.01 18.68 8.23
C LYS A 191 22.40 18.80 6.84
N ASN A 192 22.54 17.77 6.01
CA ASN A 192 22.16 17.81 4.60
C ASN A 192 20.63 17.81 4.43
N PRO A 193 19.85 16.92 5.10
CA PRO A 193 18.39 17.03 5.14
C PRO A 193 17.89 18.39 5.63
N MET A 194 18.50 18.93 6.69
CA MET A 194 18.06 20.21 7.25
C MET A 194 18.38 21.40 6.34
N ALA A 195 19.43 21.31 5.53
CA ALA A 195 19.64 22.26 4.44
C ALA A 195 18.53 22.18 3.37
N ILE A 196 18.00 21.00 3.05
CA ILE A 196 16.84 20.86 2.15
C ILE A 196 15.61 21.55 2.76
N ALA A 197 15.28 21.26 4.03
CA ALA A 197 14.16 21.91 4.71
C ALA A 197 14.32 23.44 4.72
N SER A 198 15.53 23.93 4.98
CA SER A 198 15.85 25.34 4.95
C SER A 198 15.65 25.96 3.56
N GLY A 199 16.00 25.24 2.50
CA GLY A 199 15.77 25.63 1.12
C GLY A 199 14.27 25.71 0.77
N ILE A 200 13.49 24.70 1.17
CA ILE A 200 12.03 24.67 0.98
C ILE A 200 11.39 25.89 1.64
N VAL A 201 11.70 26.11 2.92
CA VAL A 201 11.07 27.17 3.71
C VAL A 201 11.49 28.55 3.20
N SER A 202 12.68 28.68 2.59
CA SER A 202 13.17 29.96 2.06
C SER A 202 12.35 30.59 0.93
N LEU A 203 11.50 29.81 0.25
CA LEU A 203 10.60 30.32 -0.80
C LEU A 203 9.11 30.27 -0.39
N MET A 204 8.81 29.91 0.86
CA MET A 204 7.44 29.88 1.35
C MET A 204 6.93 31.29 1.67
N PRO A 205 5.61 31.54 1.55
CA PRO A 205 5.01 32.78 2.03
C PRO A 205 5.30 32.97 3.52
N ARG A 206 5.68 34.19 3.94
CA ARG A 206 6.01 34.54 5.34
C ARG A 206 7.30 33.90 5.87
N TYR A 207 8.22 33.50 4.99
CA TYR A 207 9.58 33.17 5.38
C TYR A 207 10.32 34.37 5.99
N GLY A 208 11.14 34.10 7.01
CA GLY A 208 12.08 35.04 7.60
C GLY A 208 13.08 34.33 8.51
N SER A 209 14.11 35.05 8.95
CA SER A 209 15.19 34.49 9.77
C SER A 209 14.70 33.84 11.07
N ASN A 210 13.58 34.31 11.63
CA ASN A 210 12.97 33.74 12.85
C ASN A 210 12.47 32.31 12.62
N LEU A 211 11.67 32.08 11.57
CA LEU A 211 11.15 30.75 11.23
C LEU A 211 12.29 29.80 10.85
N LEU A 212 13.30 30.31 10.13
CA LEU A 212 14.50 29.54 9.83
C LEU A 212 15.20 29.09 11.12
N GLY A 213 15.41 30.01 12.07
CA GLY A 213 16.04 29.70 13.35
C GLY A 213 15.28 28.60 14.11
N GLU A 214 13.95 28.69 14.14
CA GLU A 214 13.10 27.71 14.83
C GLU A 214 13.17 26.32 14.19
N ILE A 215 13.07 26.24 12.85
CA ILE A 215 13.20 24.97 12.11
C ILE A 215 14.56 24.31 12.33
N LEU A 216 15.63 25.11 12.30
CA LEU A 216 16.98 24.60 12.54
C LEU A 216 17.15 24.14 13.99
N SER A 217 16.57 24.86 14.95
CA SER A 217 16.58 24.46 16.36
C SER A 217 15.88 23.12 16.57
N VAL A 218 14.64 22.98 16.09
CA VAL A 218 13.86 21.73 16.23
C VAL A 218 14.55 20.57 15.50
N GLY A 219 15.02 20.78 14.27
CA GLY A 219 15.72 19.76 13.51
C GLY A 219 17.03 19.32 14.18
N PHE A 220 17.79 20.27 14.72
CA PHE A 220 19.01 19.94 15.45
C PHE A 220 18.72 19.18 16.74
N GLN A 221 17.64 19.52 17.47
CA GLN A 221 17.23 18.79 18.68
C GLN A 221 16.92 17.32 18.37
N GLU A 222 16.15 17.04 17.30
CA GLU A 222 15.85 15.66 16.90
C GLU A 222 17.14 14.85 16.63
N VAL A 223 18.09 15.46 15.93
CA VAL A 223 19.37 14.85 15.57
C VAL A 223 20.27 14.66 16.78
N ARG A 224 20.31 15.64 17.69
CA ARG A 224 21.04 15.55 18.95
C ARG A 224 20.53 14.38 19.76
N ASP A 225 19.22 14.28 19.92
CA ASP A 225 18.59 13.23 20.73
C ASP A 225 18.84 11.85 20.10
N LEU A 226 18.79 11.76 18.75
CA LEU A 226 19.17 10.57 18.01
C LEU A 226 20.63 10.17 18.25
N ALA A 227 21.57 11.10 18.05
CA ALA A 227 23.00 10.84 18.23
C ALA A 227 23.34 10.42 19.65
N MET A 228 22.80 11.12 20.65
CA MET A 228 23.00 10.80 22.07
C MET A 228 22.44 9.41 22.41
N ARG A 229 21.32 8.99 21.80
CA ARG A 229 20.76 7.66 22.04
C ARG A 229 21.63 6.54 21.46
N TYR A 230 22.47 6.85 20.49
CA TYR A 230 23.50 5.96 19.94
C TYR A 230 24.88 6.12 20.60
N GLY A 231 24.97 6.86 21.71
CA GLY A 231 26.18 6.96 22.53
C GLY A 231 27.09 8.15 22.22
N ALA A 232 26.64 9.10 21.38
CA ALA A 232 27.39 10.33 21.13
C ALA A 232 27.49 11.21 22.38
N ARG A 233 28.63 11.91 22.53
CA ARG A 233 28.81 12.88 23.62
C ARG A 233 28.19 14.23 23.29
N PRO A 234 27.53 14.88 24.27
CA PRO A 234 26.93 16.21 24.07
C PRO A 234 27.90 17.24 23.50
N ASP A 235 29.14 17.29 24.00
CA ASP A 235 30.15 18.28 23.56
C ASP A 235 30.53 18.15 22.08
N THR A 236 30.55 16.93 21.54
CA THR A 236 30.80 16.68 20.11
C THR A 236 29.64 17.16 19.26
N VAL A 237 28.42 16.82 19.69
CA VAL A 237 27.19 17.15 18.99
C VAL A 237 26.97 18.67 18.98
N MET A 238 27.06 19.31 20.14
CA MET A 238 26.87 20.76 20.31
C MET A 238 28.11 21.59 19.91
N GLY A 239 29.24 20.95 19.67
CA GLY A 239 30.51 21.60 19.37
C GLY A 239 30.78 21.82 17.87
N ARG A 240 32.06 21.91 17.54
CA ARG A 240 32.57 22.24 16.18
C ARG A 240 32.19 21.21 15.13
N SER A 241 32.10 19.95 15.51
CA SER A 241 31.90 18.83 14.59
C SER A 241 30.44 18.67 14.17
N GLY A 242 29.51 19.02 15.07
CA GLY A 242 28.08 18.89 14.85
C GLY A 242 27.39 20.22 14.52
N LEU A 243 27.16 21.04 15.55
CA LEU A 243 26.38 22.28 15.45
C LEU A 243 26.96 23.27 14.42
N ALA A 244 28.28 23.45 14.39
CA ALA A 244 28.90 24.41 13.48
C ALA A 244 28.73 24.00 12.00
N ASP A 245 28.96 22.72 11.65
CA ASP A 245 28.75 22.22 10.27
C ASP A 245 27.26 22.24 9.89
N PHE A 246 26.39 21.92 10.86
CA PHE A 246 24.94 21.97 10.71
C PHE A 246 24.43 23.37 10.32
N ILE A 247 24.76 24.40 11.12
CA ILE A 247 24.35 25.78 10.86
C ILE A 247 24.95 26.27 9.53
N THR A 248 26.25 26.04 9.32
CA THR A 248 26.95 26.49 8.11
C THR A 248 26.30 25.93 6.85
N THR A 249 25.99 24.63 6.85
CA THR A 249 25.38 23.96 5.68
C THR A 249 23.94 24.39 5.46
N ALA A 250 23.15 24.56 6.53
CA ALA A 250 21.73 24.85 6.41
C ALA A 250 21.44 26.30 6.01
N THR A 251 22.30 27.24 6.42
CA THR A 251 22.13 28.68 6.18
C THR A 251 22.83 29.19 4.91
N SER A 252 23.85 28.47 4.41
CA SER A 252 24.63 28.93 3.26
C SER A 252 23.92 28.74 1.92
N ASN A 253 23.88 29.80 1.10
CA ASN A 253 23.42 29.74 -0.29
C ASN A 253 24.35 28.93 -1.20
N LYS A 254 25.59 28.64 -0.77
CA LYS A 254 26.52 27.75 -1.49
C LYS A 254 26.22 26.26 -1.26
N SER A 255 25.22 25.93 -0.44
CA SER A 255 24.80 24.56 -0.15
C SER A 255 23.94 23.97 -1.27
N ARG A 256 24.43 22.91 -1.92
CA ARG A 256 23.68 22.18 -2.97
C ARG A 256 22.35 21.62 -2.47
N ASN A 257 22.30 21.14 -1.23
CA ASN A 257 21.07 20.63 -0.60
C ASN A 257 20.03 21.75 -0.39
N ARG A 258 20.48 22.95 0.01
CA ARG A 258 19.60 24.13 0.14
C ARG A 258 19.07 24.57 -1.23
N GLY A 259 19.93 24.64 -2.24
CA GLY A 259 19.53 24.93 -3.61
C GLY A 259 18.51 23.93 -4.16
N PHE A 260 18.68 22.63 -3.88
CA PHE A 260 17.69 21.61 -4.22
C PHE A 260 16.34 21.84 -3.53
N GLY A 261 16.33 22.15 -2.23
CA GLY A 261 15.11 22.48 -1.51
C GLY A 261 14.34 23.66 -2.13
N GLN A 262 15.06 24.70 -2.58
CA GLN A 262 14.50 25.85 -3.29
C GLN A 262 13.90 25.45 -4.65
N LYS A 263 14.60 24.64 -5.44
CA LYS A 263 14.10 24.15 -6.73
C LYS A 263 12.79 23.36 -6.54
N ILE A 264 12.79 22.38 -5.63
CA ILE A 264 11.61 21.53 -5.37
C ILE A 264 10.42 22.35 -4.89
N VAL A 265 10.59 23.26 -3.92
CA VAL A 265 9.43 24.01 -3.42
C VAL A 265 8.88 24.95 -4.49
N GLY A 266 9.73 25.50 -5.37
CA GLY A 266 9.30 26.26 -6.54
C GLY A 266 8.38 25.44 -7.45
N GLU A 267 8.71 24.18 -7.73
CA GLU A 267 7.84 23.27 -8.48
C GLU A 267 6.53 22.97 -7.74
N LEU A 268 6.62 22.66 -6.44
CA LEU A 268 5.45 22.34 -5.61
C LEU A 268 4.46 23.51 -5.54
N LEU A 269 4.95 24.75 -5.39
CA LEU A 269 4.13 25.95 -5.28
C LEU A 269 3.59 26.43 -6.64
N SER A 270 4.34 26.25 -7.72
CA SER A 270 3.90 26.62 -9.08
C SER A 270 2.89 25.63 -9.69
N GLY A 271 2.60 24.52 -9.00
CA GLY A 271 1.79 23.43 -9.53
C GLY A 271 2.48 22.66 -10.66
N GLY A 272 3.81 22.79 -10.78
CA GLY A 272 4.66 22.24 -11.82
C GLY A 272 4.89 20.73 -11.68
N GLU A 273 4.79 20.03 -12.82
CA GLU A 273 4.72 18.56 -12.99
C GLU A 273 3.68 17.85 -12.10
N LYS A 274 2.49 17.60 -12.67
CA LYS A 274 1.62 16.53 -12.18
C LYS A 274 2.43 15.24 -12.20
N LEU A 275 2.69 14.66 -11.02
CA LEU A 275 3.30 13.34 -10.88
C LEU A 275 2.71 12.37 -11.89
N SER A 276 3.56 11.80 -12.75
CA SER A 276 3.14 10.76 -13.69
C SER A 276 2.66 9.53 -12.91
N ILE A 277 1.91 8.65 -13.58
CA ILE A 277 1.46 7.40 -12.96
C ILE A 277 2.66 6.58 -12.47
N LYS A 278 3.75 6.56 -13.25
CA LYS A 278 5.02 5.91 -12.87
C LYS A 278 5.62 6.53 -11.59
N ASP A 279 5.60 7.85 -11.47
CA ASP A 279 6.10 8.56 -10.29
C ASP A 279 5.27 8.26 -9.05
N ARG A 280 3.95 8.20 -9.19
CA ARG A 280 3.04 7.85 -8.09
C ARG A 280 3.24 6.41 -7.62
N ILE A 281 3.44 5.49 -8.56
CA ILE A 281 3.78 4.09 -8.26
C ILE A 281 5.12 4.02 -7.55
N GLU A 282 6.13 4.75 -8.02
CA GLU A 282 7.47 4.78 -7.41
C GLU A 282 7.45 5.38 -6.00
N ILE A 283 6.76 6.50 -5.78
CA ILE A 283 6.53 7.08 -4.44
C ILE A 283 5.91 6.06 -3.49
N PHE A 284 4.99 5.24 -4.00
CA PHE A 284 4.26 4.27 -3.19
C PHE A 284 5.13 3.06 -2.80
N PHE A 285 5.86 2.46 -3.74
CA PHE A 285 6.65 1.25 -3.49
C PHE A 285 8.07 1.51 -3.01
N ALA A 286 8.68 2.59 -3.49
CA ALA A 286 10.05 2.95 -3.21
C ALA A 286 10.16 4.48 -3.05
N PRO A 287 9.52 5.06 -2.01
CA PRO A 287 9.53 6.51 -1.80
C PRO A 287 10.94 7.10 -1.73
N ARG A 288 11.91 6.30 -1.27
CA ARG A 288 13.33 6.66 -1.25
C ARG A 288 13.90 6.80 -2.65
N SER A 289 13.72 5.77 -3.48
CA SER A 289 14.17 5.75 -4.87
C SER A 289 13.56 6.91 -5.65
N PHE A 290 12.31 7.25 -5.38
CA PHE A 290 11.68 8.41 -5.97
C PHE A 290 12.39 9.72 -5.61
N ILE A 291 12.61 10.01 -4.31
CA ILE A 291 13.30 11.24 -3.89
C ILE A 291 14.73 11.27 -4.45
N GLU A 292 15.41 10.12 -4.48
CA GLU A 292 16.76 9.99 -5.04
C GLU A 292 16.78 10.27 -6.55
N ARG A 293 15.79 9.77 -7.29
CA ARG A 293 15.64 10.01 -8.73
C ARG A 293 15.27 11.47 -9.02
N GLU A 294 14.42 12.06 -8.18
CA GLU A 294 14.09 13.48 -8.26
C GLU A 294 15.32 14.35 -7.99
N SER A 295 16.22 13.92 -7.11
CA SER A 295 17.46 14.66 -6.87
C SER A 295 18.48 14.50 -8.01
N THR A 296 18.54 13.34 -8.66
CA THR A 296 19.43 13.13 -9.82
C THR A 296 18.99 13.86 -11.08
N LYS A 297 17.69 14.17 -11.25
CA LYS A 297 17.19 15.02 -12.37
C LYS A 297 17.98 16.34 -12.50
N TRP A 298 18.38 16.92 -11.37
CA TRP A 298 19.01 18.24 -11.32
C TRP A 298 20.53 18.22 -11.49
N HIS A 299 21.14 17.07 -11.81
CA HIS A 299 22.58 16.87 -11.99
C HIS A 299 23.44 17.29 -10.79
N ASP A 300 22.80 17.54 -9.65
CA ASP A 300 23.43 17.86 -8.38
C ASP A 300 23.47 16.57 -7.55
N ASN A 301 24.65 16.08 -7.15
CA ASN A 301 24.78 14.97 -6.20
C ASN A 301 24.28 15.42 -4.79
N VAL A 302 22.96 15.45 -4.61
CA VAL A 302 22.28 15.87 -3.38
C VAL A 302 22.19 14.68 -2.41
N GLU A 303 23.13 14.61 -1.48
CA GLU A 303 23.18 13.53 -0.47
C GLU A 303 22.08 13.63 0.59
N GLY A 304 21.45 14.81 0.77
CA GLY A 304 20.48 15.05 1.83
C GLY A 304 19.22 14.18 1.74
N THR A 305 18.82 13.76 0.54
CA THR A 305 17.64 12.90 0.34
C THR A 305 17.88 11.47 0.81
N TYR A 306 19.08 10.95 0.55
CA TYR A 306 19.54 9.65 1.03
C TYR A 306 19.75 9.67 2.55
N ALA A 307 20.48 10.69 3.05
CA ALA A 307 20.71 10.92 4.47
C ALA A 307 19.41 10.96 5.29
N LEU A 308 18.38 11.63 4.76
CA LEU A 308 17.07 11.74 5.41
C LEU A 308 16.43 10.37 5.65
N SER A 309 16.45 9.52 4.62
CA SER A 309 15.88 8.18 4.69
C SER A 309 16.54 7.33 5.75
N ILE A 310 17.87 7.41 5.86
CA ILE A 310 18.65 6.64 6.82
C ILE A 310 18.44 7.13 8.25
N LEU A 311 18.41 8.45 8.49
CA LEU A 311 18.17 8.99 9.83
C LEU A 311 16.78 8.60 10.36
N ILE A 312 15.76 8.58 9.49
CA ILE A 312 14.43 8.08 9.85
C ILE A 312 14.49 6.59 10.21
N GLU A 313 15.28 5.77 9.50
CA GLU A 313 15.46 4.37 9.89
C GLU A 313 16.09 4.21 11.26
N LEU A 314 17.18 4.93 11.52
CA LEU A 314 17.85 4.90 12.81
C LEU A 314 16.87 5.28 13.92
N ALA A 315 16.16 6.40 13.77
CA ALA A 315 15.16 6.81 14.74
C ALA A 315 14.07 5.74 14.97
N ASN A 316 13.63 5.06 13.90
CA ASN A 316 12.65 3.98 14.00
C ASN A 316 13.19 2.76 14.76
N GLU A 317 14.45 2.40 14.56
CA GLU A 317 15.12 1.27 15.23
C GLU A 317 15.09 1.43 16.76
N ILE A 318 15.25 2.66 17.25
CA ILE A 318 15.20 3.00 18.69
C ILE A 318 13.86 3.59 19.15
N ARG A 319 12.84 3.61 18.27
CA ARG A 319 11.51 4.20 18.52
C ARG A 319 11.55 5.65 19.01
N LEU A 320 12.51 6.44 18.52
CA LEU A 320 12.62 7.86 18.83
C LEU A 320 11.67 8.67 17.93
N PRO A 321 10.87 9.60 18.48
CA PRO A 321 10.13 10.57 17.68
C PRO A 321 11.07 11.40 16.81
N PHE A 322 10.75 11.51 15.52
CA PHE A 322 11.60 12.18 14.51
C PHE A 322 10.69 12.93 13.52
N THR A 323 9.89 13.83 14.08
CA THR A 323 8.68 14.39 13.47
C THR A 323 8.99 15.37 12.35
N LEU A 324 9.93 16.30 12.54
CA LEU A 324 10.29 17.29 11.53
C LEU A 324 10.93 16.62 10.31
N HIS A 325 11.87 15.69 10.53
CA HIS A 325 12.50 14.95 9.44
C HIS A 325 11.49 14.04 8.71
N ARG A 326 10.56 13.38 9.40
CA ARG A 326 9.47 12.63 8.75
C ARG A 326 8.55 13.54 7.95
N THR A 327 8.23 14.71 8.47
CA THR A 327 7.41 15.71 7.74
C THR A 327 8.14 16.18 6.49
N LEU A 328 9.44 16.46 6.57
CA LEU A 328 10.27 16.76 5.42
C LEU A 328 10.25 15.62 4.37
N PHE A 329 10.36 14.38 4.81
CA PHE A 329 10.27 13.21 3.93
C PHE A 329 8.89 13.12 3.24
N ASP A 330 7.82 13.40 3.97
CA ASP A 330 6.47 13.42 3.42
C ASP A 330 6.25 14.57 2.43
N VAL A 331 6.86 15.74 2.66
CA VAL A 331 6.86 16.86 1.70
C VAL A 331 7.60 16.48 0.42
N LEU A 332 8.80 15.90 0.53
CA LEU A 332 9.59 15.48 -0.64
C LEU A 332 8.91 14.35 -1.45
N THR A 333 8.16 13.48 -0.77
CA THR A 333 7.35 12.43 -1.41
C THR A 333 5.95 12.90 -1.82
N ARG A 334 5.65 14.20 -1.69
CA ARG A 334 4.38 14.83 -2.07
C ARG A 334 3.16 14.24 -1.35
N LYS A 335 3.36 13.67 -0.16
CA LYS A 335 2.29 13.21 0.75
C LYS A 335 1.71 14.36 1.58
N GLN A 336 2.53 15.36 1.87
CA GLN A 336 2.13 16.57 2.58
C GLN A 336 2.55 17.82 1.79
N PRO A 337 1.79 18.93 1.85
CA PRO A 337 2.19 20.19 1.26
C PRO A 337 3.39 20.79 2.02
N PRO A 338 4.19 21.68 1.40
CA PRO A 338 5.29 22.38 2.07
C PRO A 338 4.88 23.08 3.38
N ASP A 339 3.64 23.58 3.45
CA ASP A 339 3.03 24.21 4.63
C ASP A 339 3.08 23.35 5.88
N ALA A 340 3.10 22.02 5.74
CA ALA A 340 3.19 21.09 6.87
C ALA A 340 4.45 21.31 7.73
N LEU A 341 5.58 21.73 7.13
CA LEU A 341 6.79 22.05 7.89
C LEU A 341 6.58 23.27 8.80
N VAL A 342 5.80 24.25 8.35
CA VAL A 342 5.51 25.46 9.11
C VAL A 342 4.42 25.22 10.14
N ASP A 343 3.36 24.49 9.78
CA ASP A 343 2.27 24.14 10.69
C ASP A 343 2.77 23.32 11.89
N LEU A 344 3.71 22.40 11.66
CA LEU A 344 4.37 21.64 12.72
C LEU A 344 5.06 22.55 13.74
N ILE A 345 5.78 23.57 13.26
CA ILE A 345 6.54 24.49 14.09
C ILE A 345 5.63 25.47 14.83
N CYS A 346 4.60 25.98 14.16
CA CYS A 346 3.67 26.94 14.74
C CYS A 346 2.68 26.31 15.73
N GLY A 347 2.71 24.99 15.94
CA GLY A 347 1.83 24.31 16.88
C GLY A 347 0.35 24.44 16.53
N LYS A 348 0.01 24.71 15.26
CA LYS A 348 -1.38 24.69 14.81
C LYS A 348 -1.86 23.25 14.95
N LYS A 349 -2.64 23.02 16.01
CA LYS A 349 -3.52 21.86 16.11
C LYS A 349 -4.50 21.94 14.95
N THR A 350 -4.21 21.27 13.84
CA THR A 350 -5.29 20.49 13.22
C THR A 350 -5.88 19.68 14.37
N GLU A 351 -7.19 19.79 14.60
CA GLU A 351 -7.91 19.03 15.62
C GLU A 351 -7.74 17.53 15.35
N SER A 352 -6.61 16.99 15.78
CA SER A 352 -6.33 15.57 15.84
C SER A 352 -6.92 15.09 17.15
N LYS A 353 -8.24 14.88 17.17
CA LYS A 353 -8.73 13.66 17.82
C LYS A 353 -7.93 12.51 17.23
N ASN A 354 -7.49 11.54 18.04
CA ASN A 354 -6.77 10.35 17.58
C ASN A 354 -7.59 9.64 16.48
N ILE A 355 -7.44 10.09 15.25
CA ILE A 355 -7.96 9.49 14.04
C ILE A 355 -6.71 8.91 13.41
N PRO A 356 -6.62 7.59 13.21
CA PRO A 356 -5.50 6.99 12.49
C PRO A 356 -5.37 7.72 11.16
N LEU A 357 -4.14 8.12 10.78
CA LEU A 357 -3.83 8.86 9.55
C LEU A 357 -4.58 8.26 8.35
N VAL A 358 -5.72 8.84 7.99
CA VAL A 358 -6.51 8.45 6.83
C VAL A 358 -5.84 9.05 5.61
N VAL A 359 -5.04 8.25 4.91
CA VAL A 359 -4.50 8.61 3.59
C VAL A 359 -5.67 8.69 2.61
N GLN A 360 -5.75 9.78 1.83
CA GLN A 360 -6.77 9.95 0.79
C GLN A 360 -6.66 8.88 -0.31
N LYS A 361 -7.77 8.58 -0.98
CA LYS A 361 -7.86 7.61 -2.08
C LYS A 361 -6.73 7.78 -3.10
N LYS A 362 -6.00 6.69 -3.35
CA LYS A 362 -5.01 6.61 -4.44
C LYS A 362 -5.74 6.63 -5.77
N VAL A 363 -5.59 7.70 -6.55
CA VAL A 363 -6.20 7.84 -7.88
C VAL A 363 -5.24 7.28 -8.92
N GLY A 364 -5.70 6.34 -9.77
CA GLY A 364 -4.97 5.95 -11.00
C GLY A 364 -4.89 4.46 -11.32
N LEU A 365 -5.36 3.57 -10.46
CA LEU A 365 -5.26 2.10 -10.65
C LEU A 365 -6.61 1.38 -10.78
N ASN A 366 -7.71 2.11 -10.63
CA ASN A 366 -9.08 1.60 -10.71
C ASN A 366 -9.45 1.04 -12.10
N LEU A 367 -8.68 1.35 -13.14
CA LEU A 367 -8.86 0.82 -14.50
C LEU A 367 -7.88 -0.31 -14.85
N THR A 368 -6.95 -0.66 -13.96
CA THR A 368 -5.91 -1.66 -14.20
C THR A 368 -6.47 -3.08 -14.07
N SER A 369 -6.00 -4.03 -14.89
CA SER A 369 -6.49 -5.41 -14.89
C SER A 369 -5.81 -6.24 -13.79
N GLY A 370 -6.49 -7.28 -13.32
CA GLY A 370 -5.91 -8.24 -12.38
C GLY A 370 -4.62 -8.88 -12.89
N ILE A 371 -4.50 -9.09 -14.21
CA ILE A 371 -3.30 -9.62 -14.87
C ILE A 371 -2.09 -8.69 -14.67
N ASP A 372 -2.29 -7.38 -14.74
CA ASP A 372 -1.22 -6.40 -14.54
C ASP A 372 -0.66 -6.42 -13.10
N PHE A 373 -1.47 -6.87 -12.12
CA PHE A 373 -1.07 -6.97 -10.71
C PHE A 373 -0.42 -8.30 -10.33
N GLN A 374 -0.42 -9.31 -11.21
CA GLN A 374 -0.05 -10.68 -10.83
C GLN A 374 1.40 -10.77 -10.32
N ASN A 375 2.34 -10.12 -11.00
CA ASN A 375 3.75 -10.16 -10.60
C ASN A 375 3.96 -9.52 -9.21
N LEU A 376 3.28 -8.41 -8.93
CA LEU A 376 3.34 -7.73 -7.65
C LEU A 376 2.75 -8.58 -6.51
N LEU A 377 1.63 -9.23 -6.79
CA LEU A 377 0.97 -10.14 -5.85
C LEU A 377 1.84 -11.35 -5.55
N VAL A 378 2.45 -11.95 -6.58
CA VAL A 378 3.40 -13.06 -6.44
C VAL A 378 4.55 -12.64 -5.52
N ASP A 379 5.16 -11.48 -5.75
CA ASP A 379 6.28 -11.00 -4.93
C ASP A 379 5.85 -10.74 -3.47
N ARG A 380 4.64 -10.20 -3.25
CA ARG A 380 4.12 -9.95 -1.90
C ARG A 380 3.80 -11.24 -1.14
N ILE A 381 3.16 -12.20 -1.81
CA ILE A 381 2.85 -13.51 -1.24
C ILE A 381 4.16 -14.25 -0.90
N LEU A 382 5.14 -14.22 -1.80
CA LEU A 382 6.46 -14.80 -1.54
C LEU A 382 7.16 -14.14 -0.36
N LYS A 383 7.15 -12.81 -0.27
CA LYS A 383 7.70 -12.09 0.87
C LYS A 383 6.97 -12.45 2.18
N HIS A 384 5.66 -12.65 2.14
CA HIS A 384 4.89 -13.11 3.29
C HIS A 384 5.31 -14.53 3.72
N ILE A 385 5.43 -15.45 2.77
CA ILE A 385 5.88 -16.84 3.00
C ILE A 385 7.31 -16.87 3.56
N SER A 386 8.23 -16.05 3.02
CA SER A 386 9.63 -16.00 3.47
C SER A 386 9.79 -15.36 4.84
N ASN A 387 8.92 -14.41 5.21
CA ASN A 387 9.01 -13.71 6.50
C ASN A 387 8.43 -14.51 7.68
N VAL A 388 7.64 -15.55 7.43
CA VAL A 388 7.01 -16.39 8.46
C VAL A 388 7.72 -17.76 8.50
N PRO A 389 8.57 -18.02 9.51
CA PRO A 389 9.32 -19.28 9.61
C PRO A 389 8.41 -20.50 9.57
N GLY A 390 8.78 -21.52 8.80
CA GLY A 390 8.04 -22.79 8.71
C GLY A 390 6.82 -22.79 7.80
N THR A 391 6.50 -21.68 7.12
CA THR A 391 5.37 -21.61 6.16
C THR A 391 5.53 -22.59 5.01
N VAL A 392 6.70 -22.63 4.37
CA VAL A 392 7.00 -23.57 3.29
C VAL A 392 6.88 -25.02 3.76
N THR A 393 7.36 -25.32 4.97
CA THR A 393 7.22 -26.65 5.58
C THR A 393 5.76 -27.02 5.84
N ARG A 394 4.92 -26.07 6.28
CA ARG A 394 3.47 -26.25 6.46
C ARG A 394 2.79 -26.54 5.12
N VAL A 395 3.12 -25.78 4.08
CA VAL A 395 2.59 -25.99 2.72
C VAL A 395 3.02 -27.37 2.19
N LYS A 396 4.28 -27.76 2.39
CA LYS A 396 4.80 -29.07 1.97
C LYS A 396 4.12 -30.24 2.70
N LYS A 397 3.81 -30.10 4.00
CA LYS A 397 3.01 -31.09 4.75
C LYS A 397 1.60 -31.28 4.21
N GLN A 398 1.01 -30.26 3.59
CA GLN A 398 -0.33 -30.33 3.01
C GLN A 398 -0.35 -30.91 1.58
N SER A 399 0.82 -31.00 0.92
CA SER A 399 0.93 -31.44 -0.49
C SER A 399 0.19 -32.74 -0.77
N SER A 400 0.37 -33.79 0.04
CA SER A 400 -0.30 -35.10 -0.16
C SER A 400 -1.83 -34.98 -0.21
N ALA A 401 -2.41 -34.20 0.70
CA ALA A 401 -3.86 -34.01 0.76
C ALA A 401 -4.39 -33.16 -0.41
N VAL A 402 -3.61 -32.18 -0.85
CA VAL A 402 -3.96 -31.36 -2.02
C VAL A 402 -3.88 -32.20 -3.29
N ILE A 403 -2.83 -32.99 -3.48
CA ILE A 403 -2.66 -33.93 -4.61
C ILE A 403 -3.83 -34.90 -4.70
N GLU A 404 -4.19 -35.56 -3.59
CA GLU A 404 -5.32 -36.51 -3.56
C GLU A 404 -6.64 -35.82 -3.94
N SER A 405 -6.87 -34.62 -3.41
CA SER A 405 -8.05 -33.82 -3.74
C SER A 405 -8.08 -33.43 -5.21
N THR A 406 -6.97 -32.93 -5.76
CA THR A 406 -6.87 -32.51 -7.17
C THR A 406 -7.01 -33.70 -8.12
N GLN A 407 -6.46 -34.87 -7.79
CA GLN A 407 -6.64 -36.09 -8.57
C GLN A 407 -8.11 -36.51 -8.67
N LYS A 408 -8.86 -36.46 -7.54
CA LYS A 408 -10.30 -36.75 -7.54
C LYS A 408 -11.09 -35.76 -8.43
N ARG A 409 -10.68 -34.50 -8.44
CA ARG A 409 -11.29 -33.45 -9.26
C ARG A 409 -10.98 -33.64 -10.74
N LEU A 410 -9.74 -34.01 -11.09
CA LEU A 410 -9.35 -34.38 -12.44
C LEU A 410 -10.21 -35.53 -12.97
N THR A 411 -10.33 -36.63 -12.22
CA THR A 411 -11.19 -37.78 -12.60
C THR A 411 -12.66 -37.35 -12.82
N LYS A 412 -13.18 -36.46 -11.98
CA LYS A 412 -14.54 -35.91 -12.11
C LYS A 412 -14.68 -35.04 -13.36
N ALA A 413 -13.68 -34.21 -13.68
CA ALA A 413 -13.64 -33.34 -14.87
C ALA A 413 -13.58 -34.17 -16.16
N THR A 414 -12.69 -35.18 -16.23
CA THR A 414 -12.60 -36.13 -17.35
C THR A 414 -13.93 -36.86 -17.57
N ARG A 415 -14.57 -37.36 -16.50
CA ARG A 415 -15.88 -38.02 -16.59
C ARG A 415 -16.98 -37.08 -17.12
N LYS A 416 -16.92 -35.80 -16.77
CA LYS A 416 -17.87 -34.76 -17.22
C LYS A 416 -17.47 -34.11 -18.55
N LYS A 417 -16.36 -34.53 -19.18
CA LYS A 417 -15.81 -33.97 -20.43
C LYS A 417 -15.52 -32.46 -20.34
N GLN A 418 -15.08 -31.98 -19.18
CA GLN A 418 -14.74 -30.57 -18.93
C GLN A 418 -13.28 -30.29 -19.31
N LYS A 419 -13.00 -30.15 -20.62
CA LYS A 419 -11.62 -30.03 -21.15
C LYS A 419 -10.78 -28.91 -20.52
N LEU A 420 -11.40 -27.77 -20.20
CA LEU A 420 -10.69 -26.64 -19.62
C LEU A 420 -10.24 -26.92 -18.18
N ASP A 421 -11.12 -27.55 -17.39
CA ASP A 421 -10.83 -27.94 -16.00
C ASP A 421 -9.80 -29.08 -15.96
N GLU A 422 -9.86 -30.01 -16.91
CA GLU A 422 -8.91 -31.11 -17.08
C GLU A 422 -7.48 -30.59 -17.25
N VAL A 423 -7.24 -29.68 -18.21
CA VAL A 423 -5.92 -29.06 -18.43
C VAL A 423 -5.42 -28.30 -17.19
N LYS A 424 -6.32 -27.56 -16.51
CA LYS A 424 -5.96 -26.80 -15.30
C LYS A 424 -5.56 -27.72 -14.16
N PHE A 425 -6.29 -28.82 -13.94
CA PHE A 425 -6.00 -29.77 -12.86
C PHE A 425 -4.77 -30.63 -13.15
N GLU A 426 -4.50 -30.98 -14.40
CA GLU A 426 -3.26 -31.66 -14.79
C GLU A 426 -2.03 -30.79 -14.49
N ALA A 427 -2.05 -29.52 -14.89
CA ALA A 427 -0.97 -28.58 -14.62
C ALA A 427 -0.76 -28.36 -13.11
N GLU A 428 -1.85 -28.20 -12.35
CA GLU A 428 -1.77 -28.07 -10.89
C GLU A 428 -1.15 -29.32 -10.23
N LEU A 429 -1.60 -30.51 -10.65
CA LEU A 429 -1.12 -31.78 -10.11
C LEU A 429 0.38 -31.98 -10.38
N GLU A 430 0.84 -31.66 -11.59
CA GLU A 430 2.25 -31.77 -11.97
C GLU A 430 3.14 -30.91 -11.06
N ILE A 431 2.77 -29.65 -10.83
CA ILE A 431 3.54 -28.74 -9.98
C ILE A 431 3.57 -29.25 -8.53
N TRP A 432 2.43 -29.73 -8.00
CA TRP A 432 2.38 -30.27 -6.63
C TRP A 432 3.18 -31.56 -6.45
N GLN A 433 3.15 -32.47 -7.43
CA GLN A 433 3.95 -33.70 -7.38
C GLN A 433 5.45 -33.41 -7.39
N ARG A 434 5.88 -32.43 -8.20
CA ARG A 434 7.26 -31.90 -8.17
C ARG A 434 7.58 -31.30 -6.81
N PHE A 435 6.71 -30.47 -6.25
CA PHE A 435 6.91 -29.84 -4.94
C PHE A 435 6.95 -30.83 -3.76
N GLN A 436 6.16 -31.90 -3.81
CA GLN A 436 6.17 -32.94 -2.77
C GLN A 436 7.53 -33.66 -2.70
N ASN A 437 8.11 -33.96 -3.86
CA ASN A 437 9.32 -34.79 -3.99
C ASN A 437 10.63 -33.99 -4.07
N CYS A 438 10.56 -32.65 -4.12
CA CYS A 438 11.74 -31.79 -4.29
C CYS A 438 12.67 -31.76 -3.07
N GLN A 439 13.94 -31.45 -3.35
CA GLN A 439 14.95 -31.15 -2.32
C GLN A 439 14.79 -29.73 -1.76
N LYS A 440 15.45 -29.44 -0.63
CA LYS A 440 15.25 -28.20 0.16
C LYS A 440 15.61 -26.92 -0.59
N ASP A 441 16.57 -27.01 -1.49
CA ASP A 441 17.08 -25.95 -2.37
C ASP A 441 16.10 -25.59 -3.50
N GLU A 442 15.25 -26.53 -3.93
CA GLU A 442 14.25 -26.32 -4.99
C GLU A 442 12.89 -25.80 -4.45
N GLU A 443 12.64 -25.91 -3.15
CA GLU A 443 11.34 -25.59 -2.52
C GLU A 443 10.86 -24.17 -2.84
N ASN A 444 11.74 -23.17 -2.77
CA ASN A 444 11.37 -21.76 -3.01
C ASN A 444 10.96 -21.51 -4.47
N THR A 445 11.61 -22.18 -5.42
CA THR A 445 11.33 -22.06 -6.85
C THR A 445 9.97 -22.66 -7.18
N LEU A 446 9.68 -23.85 -6.66
CA LEU A 446 8.42 -24.55 -6.87
C LEU A 446 7.24 -23.88 -6.14
N VAL A 447 7.47 -23.31 -4.94
CA VAL A 447 6.46 -22.47 -4.28
C VAL A 447 6.14 -21.24 -5.13
N LYS A 448 7.13 -20.60 -5.74
CA LYS A 448 6.91 -19.47 -6.66
C LYS A 448 6.10 -19.88 -7.89
N GLU A 449 6.33 -21.08 -8.42
CA GLU A 449 5.54 -21.65 -9.52
C GLU A 449 4.07 -21.87 -9.10
N LEU A 450 3.83 -22.47 -7.94
CA LEU A 450 2.48 -22.66 -7.37
C LEU A 450 1.77 -21.31 -7.12
N VAL A 451 2.46 -20.33 -6.54
CA VAL A 451 1.90 -19.00 -6.29
C VAL A 451 1.53 -18.32 -7.61
N ARG A 452 2.39 -18.38 -8.64
CA ARG A 452 2.08 -17.85 -9.98
C ARG A 452 0.86 -18.53 -10.59
N PHE A 453 0.75 -19.86 -10.47
CA PHE A 453 -0.40 -20.61 -10.95
C PHE A 453 -1.71 -20.10 -10.32
N TYR A 454 -1.79 -20.03 -8.98
CA TYR A 454 -3.00 -19.58 -8.30
C TYR A 454 -3.33 -18.12 -8.56
N VAL A 455 -2.33 -17.23 -8.56
CA VAL A 455 -2.55 -15.81 -8.82
C VAL A 455 -3.08 -15.61 -10.25
N THR A 456 -2.60 -16.39 -11.23
CA THR A 456 -3.11 -16.36 -12.60
C THR A 456 -4.53 -16.88 -12.72
N GLU A 457 -4.84 -17.97 -12.00
CA GLU A 457 -6.19 -18.55 -11.96
C GLU A 457 -7.21 -17.56 -11.38
N ILE A 458 -6.85 -16.92 -10.26
CA ILE A 458 -7.69 -15.96 -9.53
C ILE A 458 -7.88 -14.68 -10.34
N ALA A 459 -6.82 -14.14 -10.93
CA ALA A 459 -6.85 -12.80 -11.52
C ALA A 459 -7.93 -12.59 -12.59
N ASP A 460 -8.54 -11.41 -12.54
CA ASP A 460 -9.42 -10.90 -13.60
C ASP A 460 -8.63 -10.33 -14.79
N ASN A 461 -9.32 -10.15 -15.92
CA ASN A 461 -8.78 -9.53 -17.13
C ASN A 461 -9.60 -8.28 -17.49
N TYR A 462 -9.71 -7.36 -16.54
CA TYR A 462 -10.57 -6.19 -16.69
C TYR A 462 -10.39 -5.43 -17.99
N SER A 463 -11.52 -5.08 -18.60
CA SER A 463 -11.55 -4.14 -19.69
C SER A 463 -12.62 -3.07 -19.43
N PRO A 464 -12.22 -1.81 -19.21
CA PRO A 464 -13.17 -0.70 -19.04
C PRO A 464 -14.13 -0.58 -20.21
N THR A 465 -13.63 -0.75 -21.44
CA THR A 465 -14.40 -0.58 -22.67
C THR A 465 -15.44 -1.70 -22.84
N VAL A 466 -15.05 -2.95 -22.60
CA VAL A 466 -15.98 -4.09 -22.64
C VAL A 466 -17.04 -3.95 -21.57
N ARG A 467 -16.64 -3.54 -20.36
CA ARG A 467 -17.57 -3.31 -19.25
C ARG A 467 -18.61 -2.24 -19.56
N GLU A 468 -18.17 -1.07 -19.99
CA GLU A 468 -19.09 0.02 -20.34
C GLU A 468 -20.03 -0.39 -21.46
N SER A 469 -19.52 -1.07 -22.48
CA SER A 469 -20.32 -1.56 -23.60
C SER A 469 -21.42 -2.51 -23.10
N ILE A 470 -21.06 -3.53 -22.33
CA ILE A 470 -22.01 -4.51 -21.77
C ILE A 470 -23.06 -3.80 -20.90
N LEU A 471 -22.65 -2.93 -19.98
CA LEU A 471 -23.59 -2.21 -19.10
C LEU A 471 -24.54 -1.29 -19.87
N ARG A 472 -24.10 -0.68 -20.97
CA ARG A 472 -24.97 0.10 -21.87
C ARG A 472 -25.95 -0.79 -22.65
N PHE A 473 -25.56 -2.02 -23.00
CA PHE A 473 -26.45 -2.99 -23.67
C PHE A 473 -27.45 -3.69 -22.74
N VAL A 474 -27.22 -3.67 -21.42
CA VAL A 474 -28.17 -4.19 -20.43
C VAL A 474 -29.53 -3.47 -20.54
N ALA A 475 -29.56 -2.15 -20.74
CA ALA A 475 -30.82 -1.39 -20.80
C ALA A 475 -31.69 -1.75 -22.04
N PRO A 476 -31.15 -1.80 -23.28
CA PRO A 476 -31.85 -2.32 -24.44
C PRO A 476 -32.34 -3.77 -24.26
N ILE A 477 -31.50 -4.67 -23.74
CA ILE A 477 -31.88 -6.07 -23.53
C ILE A 477 -33.05 -6.20 -22.54
N ARG A 478 -33.04 -5.40 -21.47
CA ARG A 478 -34.13 -5.35 -20.48
C ARG A 478 -35.43 -4.77 -21.06
N LEU A 479 -35.34 -3.80 -21.97
CA LEU A 479 -36.49 -3.29 -22.74
C LEU A 479 -37.13 -4.39 -23.61
N PHE A 480 -36.31 -5.19 -24.30
CA PHE A 480 -36.79 -6.25 -25.18
C PHE A 480 -37.32 -7.48 -24.44
N SER A 481 -36.77 -7.82 -23.27
CA SER A 481 -37.16 -9.02 -22.51
C SER A 481 -38.30 -8.80 -21.49
N GLY A 482 -38.44 -7.58 -20.94
CA GLY A 482 -39.44 -7.25 -19.92
C GLY A 482 -40.67 -6.48 -20.43
N GLY A 483 -40.68 -6.06 -21.70
CA GLY A 483 -41.71 -5.17 -22.25
C GLY A 483 -41.74 -3.76 -21.61
N PHE A 484 -42.70 -2.93 -22.03
CA PHE A 484 -42.89 -1.53 -21.55
C PHE A 484 -43.49 -1.41 -20.12
N LEU A 485 -43.26 -2.38 -19.23
CA LEU A 485 -43.75 -2.31 -17.84
C LEU A 485 -42.86 -1.37 -17.00
N LYS A 486 -43.47 -0.47 -16.20
CA LYS A 486 -42.73 0.41 -15.25
C LYS A 486 -41.93 -0.46 -14.26
N GLY A 487 -40.61 -0.22 -14.15
CA GLY A 487 -39.69 -1.01 -13.32
C GLY A 487 -38.88 -2.09 -14.07
N SER A 488 -39.17 -2.33 -15.35
CA SER A 488 -38.48 -3.36 -16.16
C SER A 488 -37.05 -2.98 -16.56
N MET A 489 -36.73 -1.69 -16.66
CA MET A 489 -35.42 -1.20 -17.14
C MET A 489 -34.36 -1.02 -16.04
N ILE A 490 -34.68 -0.27 -14.98
CA ILE A 490 -33.75 0.18 -13.95
C ILE A 490 -34.32 -0.21 -12.58
N PRO A 491 -33.51 -0.77 -11.65
CA PRO A 491 -33.91 -0.92 -10.25
C PRO A 491 -34.33 0.40 -9.63
N HIS A 492 -35.17 0.33 -8.59
CA HIS A 492 -35.45 1.47 -7.75
C HIS A 492 -34.24 1.71 -6.84
N ILE A 493 -33.57 2.86 -7.01
CA ILE A 493 -32.35 3.19 -6.28
C ILE A 493 -32.68 4.20 -5.19
N GLY A 494 -32.33 3.88 -3.94
CA GLY A 494 -32.65 4.69 -2.76
C GLY A 494 -31.53 4.75 -1.71
N GLY A 495 -31.83 5.36 -0.57
CA GLY A 495 -30.92 5.44 0.57
C GLY A 495 -29.93 6.61 0.48
N LYS A 496 -28.74 6.43 1.05
CA LYS A 496 -27.69 7.46 1.22
C LYS A 496 -26.82 7.67 -0.02
N THR A 497 -27.42 7.70 -1.20
CA THR A 497 -26.72 7.76 -2.50
C THR A 497 -25.79 8.96 -2.63
N GLU A 498 -26.23 10.15 -2.23
CA GLU A 498 -25.41 11.38 -2.31
C GLU A 498 -24.20 11.36 -1.38
N VAL A 499 -24.34 10.76 -0.19
CA VAL A 499 -23.23 10.56 0.75
C VAL A 499 -22.22 9.58 0.15
N VAL A 500 -22.69 8.46 -0.40
CA VAL A 500 -21.84 7.46 -1.06
C VAL A 500 -21.11 8.08 -2.25
N LYS A 501 -21.76 8.90 -3.08
CA LYS A 501 -21.12 9.65 -4.17
C LYS A 501 -20.02 10.58 -3.65
N ALA A 502 -20.30 11.38 -2.62
CA ALA A 502 -19.31 12.26 -2.02
C ALA A 502 -18.09 11.49 -1.50
N LEU A 503 -18.30 10.38 -0.79
CA LEU A 503 -17.24 9.52 -0.25
C LEU A 503 -16.46 8.80 -1.36
N SER A 504 -17.12 8.39 -2.44
CA SER A 504 -16.47 7.69 -3.57
C SER A 504 -15.35 8.48 -4.23
N SER A 505 -15.40 9.82 -4.14
CA SER A 505 -14.34 10.70 -4.66
C SER A 505 -13.10 10.74 -3.77
N LYS A 506 -13.25 10.44 -2.46
CA LYS A 506 -12.23 10.63 -1.43
C LYS A 506 -11.65 9.34 -0.84
N TYR A 507 -12.42 8.24 -0.86
CA TYR A 507 -12.08 7.01 -0.15
C TYR A 507 -12.24 5.75 -1.00
N ASN A 508 -11.58 4.67 -0.57
CA ASN A 508 -11.72 3.36 -1.19
C ASN A 508 -13.05 2.74 -0.75
N LEU A 509 -13.80 2.14 -1.68
CA LEU A 509 -15.12 1.60 -1.39
C LEU A 509 -15.13 0.07 -1.39
N LEU A 510 -15.72 -0.51 -0.37
CA LEU A 510 -16.10 -1.92 -0.31
C LEU A 510 -17.62 -2.04 -0.24
N TYR A 511 -18.26 -2.47 -1.33
CA TYR A 511 -19.70 -2.68 -1.35
C TYR A 511 -20.06 -4.01 -0.70
N ALA A 512 -21.03 -3.97 0.21
CA ALA A 512 -21.49 -5.12 1.00
C ALA A 512 -23.02 -5.30 0.84
N PRO A 513 -23.49 -5.83 -0.31
CA PRO A 513 -24.91 -6.12 -0.50
C PRO A 513 -25.39 -7.38 0.23
N THR A 514 -26.69 -7.42 0.56
CA THR A 514 -27.42 -8.67 0.84
C THR A 514 -27.48 -9.55 -0.41
N HIS A 515 -27.52 -10.87 -0.24
CA HIS A 515 -27.50 -11.86 -1.31
C HIS A 515 -28.79 -12.72 -1.32
N ARG A 516 -29.74 -12.37 -2.21
CA ARG A 516 -31.03 -13.04 -2.41
C ARG A 516 -31.09 -13.86 -3.70
N SER A 517 -30.56 -13.34 -4.80
CA SER A 517 -30.70 -13.91 -6.15
C SER A 517 -29.37 -13.92 -6.91
N HIS A 518 -29.26 -14.71 -7.96
CA HIS A 518 -28.20 -14.58 -8.95
C HIS A 518 -28.23 -13.22 -9.67
N LEU A 519 -29.37 -12.52 -9.67
CA LEU A 519 -29.50 -11.20 -10.27
C LEU A 519 -28.84 -10.09 -9.45
N ASP A 520 -28.56 -10.29 -8.15
CA ASP A 520 -28.06 -9.23 -7.26
C ASP A 520 -26.83 -8.52 -7.81
N SER A 521 -25.87 -9.29 -8.33
CA SER A 521 -24.62 -8.73 -8.86
C SER A 521 -24.89 -7.82 -10.05
N VAL A 522 -25.89 -8.14 -10.86
CA VAL A 522 -26.30 -7.35 -12.02
C VAL A 522 -27.05 -6.09 -11.56
N GLU A 523 -27.97 -6.22 -10.61
CA GLU A 523 -28.77 -5.09 -10.12
C GLU A 523 -27.92 -4.07 -9.35
N VAL A 524 -27.00 -4.54 -8.51
CA VAL A 524 -26.05 -3.68 -7.81
C VAL A 524 -25.10 -3.01 -8.80
N ALA A 525 -24.48 -3.77 -9.72
CA ALA A 525 -23.56 -3.20 -10.70
C ALA A 525 -24.23 -2.15 -11.59
N TYR A 526 -25.46 -2.43 -12.04
CA TYR A 526 -26.22 -1.51 -12.88
C TYR A 526 -26.68 -0.27 -12.11
N SER A 527 -27.09 -0.41 -10.84
CA SER A 527 -27.44 0.72 -9.98
C SER A 527 -26.25 1.64 -9.73
N LEU A 528 -25.07 1.07 -9.48
CA LEU A 528 -23.82 1.84 -9.33
C LEU A 528 -23.46 2.59 -10.61
N PHE A 529 -23.56 1.92 -11.77
CA PHE A 529 -23.30 2.54 -13.07
C PHE A 529 -24.25 3.72 -13.34
N HIS A 530 -25.54 3.57 -13.06
CA HIS A 530 -26.54 4.63 -13.25
C HIS A 530 -26.31 5.84 -12.32
N LEU A 531 -25.81 5.60 -11.11
CA LEU A 531 -25.44 6.68 -10.17
C LEU A 531 -24.10 7.36 -10.51
N GLY A 532 -23.36 6.90 -11.52
CA GLY A 532 -22.00 7.36 -11.80
C GLY A 532 -20.98 6.93 -10.73
N LEU A 533 -21.32 5.94 -9.91
CA LEU A 533 -20.44 5.37 -8.91
C LEU A 533 -19.47 4.37 -9.56
N PRO A 534 -18.26 4.21 -8.99
CA PRO A 534 -17.29 3.32 -9.57
C PRO A 534 -17.74 1.88 -9.33
N VAL A 535 -18.04 1.18 -10.43
CA VAL A 535 -18.60 -0.17 -10.36
C VAL A 535 -17.48 -1.16 -9.97
N PRO A 536 -17.73 -2.12 -9.06
CA PRO A 536 -16.69 -2.85 -8.36
C PRO A 536 -16.19 -4.09 -9.09
N ARG A 537 -15.09 -4.63 -8.59
CA ARG A 537 -14.65 -6.00 -8.87
C ARG A 537 -15.26 -6.95 -7.87
N TYR A 538 -15.45 -8.20 -8.25
CA TYR A 538 -16.19 -9.14 -7.43
C TYR A 538 -15.66 -10.56 -7.53
N ALA A 539 -15.81 -11.31 -6.44
CA ALA A 539 -15.56 -12.73 -6.41
C ALA A 539 -16.64 -13.49 -7.19
N ALA A 540 -16.24 -14.35 -8.13
CA ALA A 540 -17.14 -15.26 -8.82
C ALA A 540 -16.69 -16.71 -8.68
N GLY A 541 -17.63 -17.62 -8.47
CA GLY A 541 -17.34 -19.05 -8.36
C GLY A 541 -16.79 -19.61 -9.67
N ILE A 542 -15.75 -20.45 -9.60
CA ILE A 542 -15.11 -21.05 -10.78
C ILE A 542 -16.08 -21.87 -11.64
N ASN A 543 -17.15 -22.40 -11.05
CA ASN A 543 -18.22 -23.12 -11.76
C ASN A 543 -18.95 -22.24 -12.79
N LEU A 544 -19.03 -20.92 -12.56
CA LEU A 544 -19.61 -19.95 -13.50
C LEU A 544 -18.66 -19.65 -14.67
N MET A 545 -17.38 -20.03 -14.56
CA MET A 545 -16.32 -19.82 -15.56
C MET A 545 -15.97 -21.11 -16.31
N SER A 546 -16.87 -22.09 -16.31
CA SER A 546 -16.63 -23.42 -16.90
C SER A 546 -16.63 -23.43 -18.44
N ASN A 547 -17.06 -22.34 -19.09
CA ASN A 547 -17.05 -22.17 -20.54
C ASN A 547 -16.14 -20.97 -20.91
N PRO A 548 -15.28 -21.08 -21.94
CA PRO A 548 -14.37 -20.01 -22.36
C PRO A 548 -15.03 -18.64 -22.60
N PHE A 549 -16.24 -18.61 -23.18
CA PHE A 549 -16.96 -17.36 -23.41
C PHE A 549 -17.35 -16.69 -22.09
N TRP A 550 -17.91 -17.47 -21.15
CA TRP A 550 -18.34 -16.96 -19.85
C TRP A 550 -17.16 -16.59 -18.96
N GLU A 551 -16.06 -17.34 -19.00
CA GLU A 551 -14.80 -16.99 -18.33
C GLU A 551 -14.25 -15.66 -18.85
N TRP A 552 -14.11 -15.52 -20.18
CA TRP A 552 -13.66 -14.28 -20.81
C TRP A 552 -14.55 -13.09 -20.43
N MET A 553 -15.88 -13.25 -20.54
CA MET A 553 -16.82 -12.16 -20.30
C MET A 553 -16.80 -11.72 -18.83
N LEU A 554 -16.89 -12.66 -17.88
CA LEU A 554 -16.90 -12.35 -16.45
C LEU A 554 -15.57 -11.75 -16.00
N LYS A 555 -14.42 -12.31 -16.44
CA LYS A 555 -13.11 -11.74 -16.14
C LYS A 555 -12.93 -10.35 -16.75
N SER A 556 -13.48 -10.09 -17.93
CA SER A 556 -13.48 -8.75 -18.57
C SER A 556 -14.31 -7.73 -17.81
N LEU A 557 -15.42 -8.16 -17.19
CA LEU A 557 -16.24 -7.34 -16.30
C LEU A 557 -15.60 -7.10 -14.93
N GLY A 558 -14.49 -7.79 -14.64
CA GLY A 558 -13.73 -7.64 -13.43
C GLY A 558 -14.08 -8.66 -12.33
N ALA A 559 -14.58 -9.84 -12.71
CA ALA A 559 -14.75 -10.96 -11.82
C ALA A 559 -13.41 -11.70 -11.62
N TYR A 560 -12.98 -11.84 -10.37
CA TYR A 560 -11.85 -12.71 -10.01
C TYR A 560 -12.37 -14.07 -9.55
N ALA A 561 -11.65 -15.14 -9.90
CA ALA A 561 -12.12 -16.50 -9.73
C ALA A 561 -11.92 -17.00 -8.29
N VAL A 562 -12.97 -17.62 -7.74
CA VAL A 562 -12.96 -18.24 -6.41
C VAL A 562 -13.37 -19.70 -6.51
N ASP A 563 -12.49 -20.58 -6.07
CA ASP A 563 -12.70 -22.01 -6.00
C ASP A 563 -13.04 -22.42 -4.57
N ARG A 564 -14.32 -22.68 -4.34
CA ARG A 564 -14.86 -23.07 -3.02
C ARG A 564 -14.53 -24.52 -2.64
N GLU A 565 -14.00 -25.32 -3.57
CA GLU A 565 -13.55 -26.69 -3.28
C GLU A 565 -12.10 -26.72 -2.74
N ARG A 566 -11.31 -25.63 -2.89
CA ARG A 566 -9.92 -25.51 -2.43
C ARG A 566 -9.76 -25.05 -0.97
N THR A 567 -10.78 -25.23 -0.13
CA THR A 567 -10.78 -24.77 1.28
C THR A 567 -9.69 -25.38 2.16
N ARG A 568 -9.11 -26.52 1.77
CA ARG A 568 -8.01 -27.19 2.48
C ARG A 568 -6.62 -26.79 2.00
N ASN A 569 -6.54 -26.00 0.93
CA ASN A 569 -5.28 -25.54 0.34
C ASN A 569 -4.92 -24.17 0.94
N SER A 570 -4.04 -24.16 1.95
CA SER A 570 -3.67 -22.92 2.64
C SER A 570 -3.00 -21.91 1.71
N LEU A 571 -2.15 -22.38 0.77
CA LEU A 571 -1.47 -21.50 -0.18
C LEU A 571 -2.44 -20.80 -1.12
N TYR A 572 -3.48 -21.51 -1.59
CA TYR A 572 -4.55 -20.91 -2.40
C TYR A 572 -5.33 -19.83 -1.61
N LEU A 573 -5.70 -20.13 -0.36
CA LEU A 573 -6.42 -19.18 0.50
C LEU A 573 -5.58 -17.92 0.81
N ASP A 574 -4.28 -18.08 1.02
CA ASP A 574 -3.34 -16.97 1.21
C ASP A 574 -3.27 -16.11 -0.06
N CYS A 575 -3.18 -16.74 -1.25
CA CYS A 575 -3.21 -16.04 -2.54
C CYS A 575 -4.51 -15.25 -2.73
N LEU A 576 -5.67 -15.88 -2.47
CA LEU A 576 -6.99 -15.25 -2.63
C LEU A 576 -7.19 -14.07 -1.66
N THR A 577 -6.78 -14.24 -0.41
CA THR A 577 -6.90 -13.21 0.63
C THR A 577 -6.04 -12.01 0.29
N LEU A 578 -4.77 -12.24 -0.09
CA LEU A 578 -3.84 -11.18 -0.46
C LEU A 578 -4.23 -10.50 -1.78
N TYR A 579 -4.82 -11.25 -2.73
CA TYR A 579 -5.39 -10.68 -3.96
C TYR A 579 -6.46 -9.63 -3.63
N SER A 580 -7.49 -10.03 -2.87
CA SER A 580 -8.58 -9.14 -2.47
C SER A 580 -8.08 -7.96 -1.61
N GLN A 581 -7.11 -8.20 -0.73
CA GLN A 581 -6.49 -7.16 0.10
C GLN A 581 -5.80 -6.10 -0.77
N VAL A 582 -4.95 -6.52 -1.70
CA VAL A 582 -4.19 -5.61 -2.58
C VAL A 582 -5.15 -4.77 -3.43
N MET A 583 -6.24 -5.35 -3.95
CA MET A 583 -7.23 -4.57 -4.71
C MET A 583 -7.79 -3.41 -3.88
N LEU A 584 -8.19 -3.68 -2.64
CA LEU A 584 -8.70 -2.66 -1.72
C LEU A 584 -7.65 -1.61 -1.35
N GLU A 585 -6.40 -2.00 -1.13
CA GLU A 585 -5.29 -1.07 -0.84
C GLU A 585 -4.94 -0.14 -2.00
N GLN A 586 -5.19 -0.57 -3.24
CA GLN A 586 -4.95 0.21 -4.45
C GLN A 586 -6.17 1.06 -4.87
N GLY A 587 -7.25 1.04 -4.07
CA GLY A 587 -8.45 1.83 -4.33
C GLY A 587 -9.31 1.30 -5.47
N ILE A 588 -9.14 0.03 -5.83
CA ILE A 588 -10.05 -0.68 -6.73
C ILE A 588 -11.32 -0.99 -5.92
N PRO A 589 -12.50 -0.45 -6.28
CA PRO A 589 -13.71 -0.76 -5.56
C PRO A 589 -13.99 -2.25 -5.65
N SER A 590 -14.31 -2.86 -4.52
CA SER A 590 -14.61 -4.29 -4.43
C SER A 590 -16.03 -4.51 -3.96
N LEU A 591 -16.62 -5.63 -4.37
CA LEU A 591 -17.93 -6.08 -3.93
C LEU A 591 -17.79 -7.48 -3.36
N VAL A 592 -18.29 -7.60 -2.13
CA VAL A 592 -18.31 -8.86 -1.40
C VAL A 592 -19.72 -9.08 -0.89
N TYR A 593 -20.20 -10.32 -0.95
CA TYR A 593 -21.43 -10.73 -0.29
C TYR A 593 -21.05 -11.29 1.09
N PRO A 594 -21.20 -10.51 2.18
CA PRO A 594 -20.66 -10.90 3.48
C PRO A 594 -21.34 -12.14 4.07
N GLU A 595 -22.57 -12.42 3.67
CA GLU A 595 -23.31 -13.65 4.01
C GLU A 595 -22.61 -14.93 3.50
N GLY A 596 -21.76 -14.80 2.46
CA GLY A 596 -21.01 -15.88 1.80
C GLY A 596 -21.86 -16.83 0.94
N THR A 597 -23.17 -16.87 1.16
CA THR A 597 -24.15 -17.63 0.39
C THR A 597 -25.46 -16.86 0.25
N ARG A 598 -26.20 -17.13 -0.83
CA ARG A 598 -27.58 -16.64 -0.98
C ARG A 598 -28.46 -17.09 0.18
N SER A 599 -29.31 -16.20 0.67
CA SER A 599 -30.38 -16.56 1.58
C SER A 599 -31.39 -17.45 0.87
N ARG A 600 -31.55 -18.67 1.39
CA ARG A 600 -32.54 -19.64 0.93
C ARG A 600 -33.85 -19.56 1.70
N THR A 601 -33.87 -18.86 2.83
CA THR A 601 -35.06 -18.73 3.66
C THR A 601 -35.84 -17.46 3.36
N GLY A 602 -35.18 -16.40 2.86
CA GLY A 602 -35.77 -15.07 2.70
C GLY A 602 -35.33 -14.10 3.80
N ALA A 603 -34.91 -14.61 4.96
CA ALA A 603 -34.35 -13.84 6.07
C ALA A 603 -32.90 -13.39 5.82
N ILE A 604 -32.49 -12.24 6.39
CA ILE A 604 -31.10 -11.76 6.33
C ILE A 604 -30.18 -12.79 6.99
N VAL A 605 -29.12 -13.21 6.29
CA VAL A 605 -28.15 -14.18 6.80
C VAL A 605 -27.07 -13.46 7.61
N PRO A 606 -26.59 -14.03 8.72
CA PRO A 606 -25.49 -13.44 9.48
C PRO A 606 -24.23 -13.23 8.62
N VAL A 607 -23.60 -12.07 8.81
CA VAL A 607 -22.36 -11.70 8.12
C VAL A 607 -21.20 -12.56 8.61
N LYS A 608 -20.40 -13.10 7.68
CA LYS A 608 -19.17 -13.83 7.98
C LYS A 608 -17.98 -12.88 8.05
N THR A 609 -17.22 -12.96 9.15
CA THR A 609 -16.12 -12.03 9.44
C THR A 609 -14.91 -12.16 8.53
N GLY A 610 -14.66 -13.34 7.93
CA GLY A 610 -13.45 -13.61 7.15
C GLY A 610 -13.18 -12.65 5.98
N LEU A 611 -14.23 -12.18 5.28
CA LEU A 611 -14.09 -11.20 4.20
C LEU A 611 -13.88 -9.77 4.72
N LEU A 612 -14.39 -9.47 5.92
CA LEU A 612 -14.16 -8.18 6.59
C LEU A 612 -12.72 -8.08 7.10
N THR A 613 -12.10 -9.21 7.48
CA THR A 613 -10.68 -9.28 7.85
C THR A 613 -9.80 -8.74 6.72
N THR A 614 -10.12 -9.03 5.46
CA THR A 614 -9.39 -8.51 4.31
C THR A 614 -9.43 -6.98 4.25
N ALA A 615 -10.60 -6.38 4.52
CA ALA A 615 -10.78 -4.93 4.50
C ALA A 615 -10.04 -4.25 5.67
N VAL A 616 -10.13 -4.82 6.88
CA VAL A 616 -9.40 -4.34 8.07
C VAL A 616 -7.89 -4.45 7.86
N ASN A 617 -7.41 -5.57 7.31
CA ASN A 617 -5.99 -5.76 7.01
C ASN A 617 -5.51 -4.80 5.92
N ALA A 618 -6.31 -4.55 4.88
CA ALA A 618 -6.01 -3.58 3.85
C ALA A 618 -5.90 -2.16 4.41
N PHE A 619 -6.78 -1.78 5.34
CA PHE A 619 -6.69 -0.51 6.06
C PHE A 619 -5.41 -0.44 6.90
N ARG A 620 -5.13 -1.46 7.72
CA ARG A 620 -3.94 -1.53 8.60
C ARG A 620 -2.61 -1.53 7.84
N SER A 621 -2.56 -2.17 6.69
CA SER A 621 -1.34 -2.27 5.87
C SER A 621 -1.08 -1.00 5.06
N SER A 622 -2.13 -0.34 4.56
CA SER A 622 -1.99 0.78 3.62
C SER A 622 -2.17 2.16 4.27
N GLY A 623 -2.78 2.23 5.45
CA GLY A 623 -3.23 3.47 6.08
C GLY A 623 -4.27 4.25 5.28
N THR A 624 -4.77 3.68 4.17
CA THR A 624 -5.78 4.33 3.32
C THR A 624 -7.15 3.97 3.85
N GLU A 625 -8.03 4.97 4.03
CA GLU A 625 -9.38 4.70 4.50
C GLU A 625 -10.18 3.89 3.49
N ILE A 626 -10.88 2.90 4.03
CA ILE A 626 -11.80 2.05 3.31
C ILE A 626 -13.17 2.24 3.95
N VAL A 627 -14.13 2.67 3.14
CA VAL A 627 -15.51 2.84 3.55
C VAL A 627 -16.28 1.61 3.06
N ILE A 628 -16.86 0.87 4.01
CA ILE A 628 -17.81 -0.19 3.70
C ILE A 628 -19.15 0.48 3.39
N VAL A 629 -19.76 0.11 2.27
CA VAL A 629 -21.06 0.60 1.83
C VAL A 629 -22.03 -0.59 1.87
N PRO A 630 -22.80 -0.76 2.96
CA PRO A 630 -23.84 -1.78 3.00
C PRO A 630 -24.95 -1.44 2.01
N ILE A 631 -25.47 -2.46 1.33
CA ILE A 631 -26.56 -2.31 0.36
C ILE A 631 -27.66 -3.32 0.68
N SER A 632 -28.88 -2.86 0.90
CA SER A 632 -30.05 -3.74 1.08
C SER A 632 -30.75 -3.93 -0.26
N VAL A 633 -30.88 -5.19 -0.70
CA VAL A 633 -31.56 -5.55 -1.96
C VAL A 633 -32.89 -6.24 -1.63
N SER A 634 -33.99 -5.60 -2.01
CA SER A 634 -35.35 -6.13 -1.81
C SER A 634 -36.01 -6.45 -3.14
N TYR A 635 -36.59 -7.64 -3.23
CA TYR A 635 -37.30 -8.12 -4.43
C TYR A 635 -38.79 -8.22 -4.15
N GLU A 636 -39.60 -7.72 -5.09
CA GLU A 636 -41.03 -8.02 -5.12
C GLU A 636 -41.26 -9.53 -5.33
N THR A 637 -40.45 -10.13 -6.19
CA THR A 637 -40.45 -11.58 -6.45
C THR A 637 -39.03 -12.03 -6.80
N VAL A 638 -38.54 -13.05 -6.09
CA VAL A 638 -37.24 -13.66 -6.33
C VAL A 638 -37.38 -14.73 -7.43
N PRO A 639 -36.60 -14.69 -8.52
CA PRO A 639 -36.71 -15.67 -9.61
C PRO A 639 -36.53 -17.13 -9.17
N GLU A 640 -35.65 -17.37 -8.18
CA GLU A 640 -35.29 -18.68 -7.64
C GLU A 640 -36.16 -19.15 -6.46
N ASP A 641 -37.20 -18.42 -6.07
CA ASP A 641 -38.02 -18.73 -4.88
C ASP A 641 -38.55 -20.18 -4.88
N ASN A 642 -39.06 -20.66 -6.01
CA ASN A 642 -39.51 -22.05 -6.15
C ASN A 642 -38.40 -23.07 -5.85
N GLN A 643 -37.18 -22.82 -6.33
CA GLN A 643 -36.04 -23.70 -6.05
C GLN A 643 -35.71 -23.72 -4.55
N PHE A 644 -35.79 -22.56 -3.88
CA PHE A 644 -35.52 -22.46 -2.44
C PHE A 644 -36.61 -23.11 -1.59
N CYS A 645 -37.84 -23.14 -2.08
CA CYS A 645 -39.00 -23.79 -1.45
C CYS A 645 -39.20 -25.25 -1.89
N ASN A 646 -38.24 -25.87 -2.59
CA ASN A 646 -38.31 -27.24 -3.12
C ASN A 646 -39.53 -27.52 -4.03
N ILE A 647 -39.97 -26.50 -4.77
CA ILE A 647 -41.05 -26.61 -5.75
C ILE A 647 -40.44 -26.95 -7.11
N PRO A 648 -40.84 -28.06 -7.76
CA PRO A 648 -40.29 -28.46 -9.05
C PRO A 648 -40.53 -27.39 -10.11
N GLU A 649 -39.45 -26.95 -10.75
CA GLU A 649 -39.51 -25.98 -11.84
C GLU A 649 -38.33 -26.12 -12.80
N GLU A 650 -38.63 -26.21 -14.10
CA GLU A 650 -37.62 -26.12 -15.16
C GLU A 650 -37.67 -24.74 -15.81
N LEU A 651 -36.73 -23.87 -15.43
CA LEU A 651 -36.57 -22.54 -16.00
C LEU A 651 -35.33 -22.47 -16.90
N GLY A 652 -35.55 -22.22 -18.18
CA GLY A 652 -34.50 -21.71 -19.06
C GLY A 652 -34.15 -20.24 -18.76
N MET A 653 -33.07 -19.73 -19.35
CA MET A 653 -32.60 -18.35 -19.14
C MET A 653 -33.66 -17.28 -19.43
N ALA A 654 -34.46 -17.46 -20.50
CA ALA A 654 -35.54 -16.55 -20.84
C ALA A 654 -36.66 -16.53 -19.79
N GLY A 655 -37.06 -17.70 -19.28
CA GLY A 655 -38.04 -17.81 -18.21
C GLY A 655 -37.53 -17.22 -16.89
N PHE A 656 -36.24 -17.43 -16.59
CA PHE A 656 -35.59 -16.84 -15.43
C PHE A 656 -35.63 -15.29 -15.47
N LEU A 657 -35.30 -14.70 -16.62
CA LEU A 657 -35.38 -13.25 -16.81
C LEU A 657 -36.82 -12.73 -16.82
N ALA A 658 -37.78 -13.49 -17.34
CA ALA A 658 -39.19 -13.12 -17.35
C ALA A 658 -39.81 -13.09 -15.95
N LYS A 659 -39.24 -13.82 -14.98
CA LYS A 659 -39.64 -13.77 -13.56
C LYS A 659 -39.11 -12.54 -12.82
N ARG A 660 -38.22 -11.77 -13.43
CA ARG A 660 -37.71 -10.53 -12.82
C ARG A 660 -38.87 -9.55 -12.61
N SER A 661 -38.96 -9.06 -11.38
CA SER A 661 -39.96 -8.10 -10.92
C SER A 661 -39.28 -6.79 -10.50
N ASN A 662 -40.01 -5.96 -9.74
CA ASN A 662 -39.43 -4.76 -9.16
C ASN A 662 -38.34 -5.12 -8.14
N VAL A 663 -37.18 -4.48 -8.29
CA VAL A 663 -36.03 -4.63 -7.40
C VAL A 663 -35.70 -3.27 -6.81
N TYR A 664 -35.51 -3.21 -5.49
CA TYR A 664 -35.14 -2.03 -4.74
C TYR A 664 -33.71 -2.21 -4.22
N VAL A 665 -32.84 -1.26 -4.53
CA VAL A 665 -31.43 -1.23 -4.13
C VAL A 665 -31.22 0.01 -3.26
N GLU A 666 -31.17 -0.22 -1.95
CA GLU A 666 -31.08 0.83 -0.94
C GLU A 666 -29.64 0.90 -0.40
N PHE A 667 -28.98 2.06 -0.56
CA PHE A 667 -27.64 2.30 -0.02
C PHE A 667 -27.75 2.71 1.45
N CYS A 668 -27.19 1.90 2.35
CA CYS A 668 -27.24 2.15 3.78
C CYS A 668 -26.23 3.22 4.21
N ASP A 669 -26.21 3.55 5.50
CA ASP A 669 -25.18 4.42 6.08
C ASP A 669 -23.77 3.84 5.86
N PRO A 670 -22.86 4.59 5.21
CA PRO A 670 -21.49 4.15 4.98
C PRO A 670 -20.71 4.02 6.29
N ILE A 671 -19.82 3.03 6.37
CA ILE A 671 -19.10 2.65 7.58
C ILE A 671 -17.59 2.80 7.31
N PRO A 672 -16.93 3.87 7.77
CA PRO A 672 -15.48 4.00 7.70
C PRO A 672 -14.80 2.95 8.58
N ILE A 673 -13.78 2.26 8.06
CA ILE A 673 -13.08 1.23 8.84
C ILE A 673 -12.27 1.85 9.98
N SER A 674 -11.72 3.05 9.81
CA SER A 674 -10.92 3.72 10.85
C SER A 674 -11.65 3.88 12.19
N GLU A 675 -12.96 4.08 12.17
CA GLU A 675 -13.77 4.25 13.39
C GLU A 675 -13.79 2.98 14.27
N TYR A 676 -13.64 1.80 13.65
CA TYR A 676 -13.79 0.51 14.33
C TYR A 676 -12.51 -0.33 14.32
N ALA A 677 -11.49 0.03 13.55
CA ALA A 677 -10.24 -0.74 13.41
C ALA A 677 -9.46 -0.92 14.73
N HIS A 678 -9.75 -0.10 15.74
CA HIS A 678 -9.13 -0.08 17.07
C HIS A 678 -9.84 -0.91 18.13
N THR A 679 -11.06 -1.40 17.86
CA THR A 679 -11.80 -2.22 18.83
C THR A 679 -11.15 -3.59 19.01
N GLU A 680 -11.54 -4.33 20.07
CA GLU A 680 -10.99 -5.66 20.35
C GLU A 680 -11.27 -6.65 19.21
N ASP A 681 -12.49 -6.65 18.67
CA ASP A 681 -12.87 -7.37 17.45
C ASP A 681 -13.51 -6.42 16.42
N PRO A 682 -12.69 -5.79 15.54
CA PRO A 682 -13.20 -4.91 14.51
C PRO A 682 -14.14 -5.60 13.54
N THR A 683 -13.93 -6.90 13.26
CA THR A 683 -14.73 -7.61 12.27
C THR A 683 -16.13 -7.92 12.77
N LEU A 684 -16.27 -8.22 14.06
CA LEU A 684 -17.57 -8.43 14.71
C LEU A 684 -18.36 -7.12 14.77
N GLU A 685 -17.73 -6.01 15.16
CA GLU A 685 -18.38 -4.70 15.21
C GLU A 685 -18.84 -4.25 13.81
N LEU A 686 -17.99 -4.38 12.79
CA LEU A 686 -18.37 -4.07 11.41
C LEU A 686 -19.51 -4.97 10.92
N SER A 687 -19.50 -6.26 11.27
CA SER A 687 -20.58 -7.22 10.97
C SER A 687 -21.93 -6.78 11.56
N TYR A 688 -21.94 -6.34 12.82
CA TYR A 688 -23.12 -5.81 13.48
C TYR A 688 -23.64 -4.56 12.77
N ARG A 689 -22.77 -3.59 12.45
CA ARG A 689 -23.13 -2.34 11.77
C ARG A 689 -23.71 -2.59 10.38
N ILE A 690 -23.12 -3.49 9.61
CA ILE A 690 -23.63 -3.91 8.28
C ILE A 690 -25.04 -4.49 8.43
N THR A 691 -25.22 -5.44 9.35
CA THR A 691 -26.51 -6.13 9.57
C THR A 691 -27.59 -5.14 9.99
N LYS A 692 -27.28 -4.25 10.95
CA LYS A 692 -28.16 -3.16 11.38
C LYS A 692 -28.57 -2.27 10.21
N GLY A 693 -27.60 -1.86 9.38
CA GLY A 693 -27.87 -1.09 8.18
C GLY A 693 -28.77 -1.83 7.19
N TRP A 694 -28.57 -3.12 6.96
CA TRP A 694 -29.45 -3.91 6.08
C TRP A 694 -30.89 -3.98 6.60
N LYS A 695 -31.09 -4.23 7.90
CA LYS A 695 -32.43 -4.27 8.53
C LYS A 695 -33.13 -2.91 8.39
N GLN A 696 -32.46 -1.83 8.78
CA GLN A 696 -33.03 -0.47 8.76
C GLN A 696 -33.43 -0.02 7.35
N TYR A 697 -32.60 -0.32 6.34
CA TYR A 697 -32.84 0.13 4.97
C TYR A 697 -33.62 -0.88 4.13
N HIS A 698 -33.90 -2.09 4.63
CA HIS A 698 -34.67 -3.10 3.90
C HIS A 698 -36.04 -2.57 3.50
N LYS A 699 -36.33 -2.51 2.19
CA LYS A 699 -37.63 -2.06 1.71
C LYS A 699 -38.66 -3.16 1.96
N ILE A 700 -39.61 -2.90 2.87
CA ILE A 700 -40.73 -3.80 3.16
C ILE A 700 -41.80 -3.60 2.09
N LEU A 701 -42.12 -4.68 1.37
CA LEU A 701 -43.02 -4.67 0.23
C LEU A 701 -44.42 -5.18 0.58
N PRO A 702 -45.48 -4.70 -0.10
CA PRO A 702 -46.86 -5.08 0.21
C PRO A 702 -47.11 -6.59 0.23
N ASN A 703 -46.52 -7.34 -0.70
CA ASN A 703 -46.69 -8.80 -0.77
C ASN A 703 -46.02 -9.54 0.40
N GLN A 704 -44.93 -9.00 0.95
CA GLN A 704 -44.26 -9.56 2.12
C GLN A 704 -45.12 -9.37 3.38
N ILE A 705 -45.76 -8.20 3.52
CA ILE A 705 -46.69 -7.90 4.62
C ILE A 705 -47.88 -8.85 4.59
N VAL A 706 -48.54 -8.97 3.43
CA VAL A 706 -49.69 -9.88 3.27
C VAL A 706 -49.27 -11.33 3.53
N ALA A 707 -48.09 -11.76 3.08
CA ALA A 707 -47.57 -13.09 3.36
C ALA A 707 -47.29 -13.32 4.86
N LYS A 708 -46.76 -12.32 5.58
CA LYS A 708 -46.51 -12.40 7.02
C LYS A 708 -47.82 -12.47 7.81
N ILE A 709 -48.80 -11.64 7.49
CA ILE A 709 -50.13 -11.68 8.13
C ILE A 709 -50.81 -13.03 7.87
N LEU A 710 -50.76 -13.55 6.63
CA LEU A 710 -51.30 -14.90 6.34
C LEU A 710 -50.61 -15.96 7.19
N THR A 711 -49.28 -15.91 7.29
CA THR A 711 -48.49 -16.86 8.09
C THR A 711 -48.86 -16.79 9.58
N GLU A 712 -49.11 -15.60 10.13
CA GLU A 712 -49.51 -15.39 11.53
C GLU A 712 -50.97 -15.78 11.83
N ASN A 713 -51.80 -15.97 10.79
CA ASN A 713 -53.22 -16.32 10.89
C ASN A 713 -53.50 -17.69 10.22
N ASP A 714 -52.65 -18.68 10.48
CA ASP A 714 -52.82 -20.07 9.99
C ASP A 714 -53.08 -20.16 8.47
N PHE A 715 -52.43 -19.30 7.69
CA PHE A 715 -52.50 -19.23 6.23
C PHE A 715 -53.91 -18.92 5.67
N SER A 716 -54.78 -18.31 6.48
CA SER A 716 -56.18 -18.01 6.12
C SER A 716 -56.65 -16.68 6.70
N ILE A 717 -57.21 -15.79 5.87
CA ILE A 717 -57.72 -14.47 6.31
C ILE A 717 -59.09 -14.17 5.70
N GLU A 718 -60.04 -13.71 6.52
CA GLU A 718 -61.32 -13.18 6.05
C GLU A 718 -61.14 -11.77 5.45
N LEU A 719 -61.70 -11.51 4.26
CA LEU A 719 -61.52 -10.22 3.57
C LEU A 719 -62.00 -9.02 4.38
N SER A 720 -63.03 -9.20 5.21
CA SER A 720 -63.58 -8.16 6.09
C SER A 720 -62.56 -7.65 7.13
N GLN A 721 -61.58 -8.49 7.51
CA GLN A 721 -60.57 -8.17 8.53
C GLN A 721 -59.24 -7.72 7.94
N SER A 722 -59.06 -7.88 6.63
CA SER A 722 -57.77 -7.73 5.95
C SER A 722 -57.09 -6.36 6.15
N THR A 723 -57.80 -5.26 5.93
CA THR A 723 -57.27 -3.90 6.09
C THR A 723 -56.90 -3.60 7.54
N MET A 724 -57.72 -4.07 8.50
CA MET A 724 -57.46 -3.90 9.94
C MET A 724 -56.19 -4.65 10.36
N LEU A 725 -55.98 -5.88 9.86
CA LEU A 725 -54.78 -6.65 10.14
C LEU A 725 -53.51 -5.99 9.57
N VAL A 726 -53.61 -5.35 8.40
CA VAL A 726 -52.50 -4.58 7.82
C VAL A 726 -52.20 -3.34 8.67
N GLU A 727 -53.23 -2.60 9.10
CA GLU A 727 -53.07 -1.43 9.97
C GLU A 727 -52.41 -1.82 11.31
N ASP A 728 -52.91 -2.88 11.95
CA ASP A 728 -52.33 -3.43 13.17
C ASP A 728 -50.87 -3.86 12.96
N PHE A 729 -50.57 -4.56 11.86
CA PHE A 729 -49.21 -4.96 11.53
C PHE A 729 -48.25 -3.77 11.40
N ILE A 730 -48.64 -2.73 10.64
CA ILE A 730 -47.82 -1.52 10.43
C ILE A 730 -47.66 -0.73 11.74
N SER A 731 -48.65 -0.77 12.64
CA SER A 731 -48.56 -0.09 13.93
C SER A 731 -47.61 -0.77 14.92
N ARG A 732 -47.49 -2.11 14.84
CA ARG A 732 -46.67 -2.94 15.74
C ARG A 732 -45.23 -3.12 15.28
N HIS A 733 -44.97 -2.97 13.98
CA HIS A 733 -43.65 -3.20 13.39
C HIS A 733 -43.10 -1.88 12.85
N ASP A 734 -41.92 -1.47 13.33
CA ASP A 734 -41.22 -0.36 12.72
C ASP A 734 -40.42 -0.84 11.50
N GLY A 735 -40.27 -0.01 10.48
CA GLY A 735 -39.57 -0.41 9.26
C GLY A 735 -39.68 0.54 8.09
N ASN A 736 -38.88 0.25 7.06
CA ASN A 736 -38.83 1.03 5.83
C ASN A 736 -39.87 0.52 4.80
N TYR A 737 -41.13 0.87 5.04
CA TYR A 737 -42.27 0.50 4.18
C TYR A 737 -42.25 1.20 2.83
N LEU A 738 -42.56 0.47 1.75
CA LEU A 738 -42.82 1.07 0.44
C LEU A 738 -44.12 1.89 0.44
N ILE A 739 -45.16 1.37 1.10
CA ILE A 739 -46.50 1.94 1.17
C ILE A 739 -46.99 1.73 2.60
N LYS A 740 -47.62 2.75 3.20
CA LYS A 740 -48.18 2.68 4.56
C LYS A 740 -49.70 2.71 4.61
N ASP A 741 -50.37 3.08 3.52
CA ASP A 741 -51.83 3.04 3.43
C ASP A 741 -52.31 1.58 3.50
N PRO A 742 -53.11 1.18 4.52
CA PRO A 742 -53.47 -0.22 4.72
C PRO A 742 -54.28 -0.83 3.58
N VAL A 743 -55.13 -0.04 2.92
CA VAL A 743 -55.94 -0.50 1.79
C VAL A 743 -55.05 -0.78 0.59
N GLU A 744 -54.18 0.17 0.23
CA GLU A 744 -53.27 0.04 -0.89
C GLU A 744 -52.25 -1.09 -0.69
N VAL A 745 -51.76 -1.27 0.55
CA VAL A 745 -50.87 -2.40 0.91
C VAL A 745 -51.58 -3.73 0.68
N TRP A 746 -52.81 -3.89 1.17
CA TRP A 746 -53.57 -5.13 0.98
C TRP A 746 -53.81 -5.41 -0.51
N GLU A 747 -54.37 -4.45 -1.24
CA GLU A 747 -54.73 -4.64 -2.65
C GLU A 747 -53.52 -5.00 -3.52
N LYS A 748 -52.41 -4.27 -3.37
CA LYS A 748 -51.18 -4.55 -4.14
C LYS A 748 -50.53 -5.86 -3.72
N GLY A 749 -50.41 -6.10 -2.41
CA GLY A 749 -49.80 -7.31 -1.87
C GLY A 749 -50.55 -8.55 -2.32
N ARG A 750 -51.87 -8.57 -2.13
CA ARG A 750 -52.78 -9.63 -2.57
C ARG A 750 -52.63 -9.89 -4.07
N LYS A 751 -52.71 -8.84 -4.91
CA LYS A 751 -52.61 -8.97 -6.37
C LYS A 751 -51.30 -9.62 -6.84
N ILE A 752 -50.18 -9.30 -6.19
CA ILE A 752 -48.87 -9.89 -6.51
C ILE A 752 -48.87 -11.38 -6.15
N LEU A 753 -49.36 -11.74 -4.95
CA LEU A 753 -49.42 -13.13 -4.50
C LEU A 753 -50.38 -13.98 -5.36
N GLU A 754 -51.53 -13.43 -5.76
CA GLU A 754 -52.48 -14.09 -6.69
C GLU A 754 -51.88 -14.32 -8.07
N LYS A 755 -51.22 -13.30 -8.64
CA LYS A 755 -50.53 -13.42 -9.94
C LYS A 755 -49.49 -14.53 -9.93
N ARG A 756 -48.85 -14.76 -8.78
CA ARG A 756 -47.88 -15.83 -8.54
C ARG A 756 -48.51 -17.16 -8.11
N LYS A 757 -49.84 -17.24 -8.02
CA LYS A 757 -50.62 -18.41 -7.60
C LYS A 757 -50.23 -18.90 -6.19
N MET A 758 -49.83 -17.99 -5.30
CA MET A 758 -49.47 -18.29 -3.91
C MET A 758 -50.69 -18.33 -2.99
N ILE A 759 -51.77 -17.62 -3.36
CA ILE A 759 -53.02 -17.54 -2.62
C ILE A 759 -54.21 -17.69 -3.56
N GLU A 760 -55.37 -18.04 -3.00
CA GLU A 760 -56.65 -18.04 -3.70
C GLU A 760 -57.77 -17.47 -2.82
N GLU A 761 -58.80 -16.90 -3.46
CA GLU A 761 -60.01 -16.47 -2.79
C GLU A 761 -61.11 -17.52 -2.94
N SER A 762 -61.73 -17.93 -1.83
CA SER A 762 -62.96 -18.72 -1.81
C SER A 762 -63.89 -18.22 -0.71
N ASN A 763 -65.17 -18.02 -1.00
CA ASN A 763 -66.18 -17.59 -0.01
C ASN A 763 -65.79 -16.35 0.83
N ARG A 764 -65.15 -15.36 0.19
CA ARG A 764 -64.61 -14.14 0.84
C ARG A 764 -63.48 -14.38 1.86
N VAL A 765 -62.87 -15.56 1.82
CA VAL A 765 -61.68 -15.90 2.60
C VAL A 765 -60.52 -16.13 1.63
N ILE A 766 -59.37 -15.55 1.97
CA ILE A 766 -58.11 -15.79 1.26
C ILE A 766 -57.41 -16.96 1.94
N HIS A 767 -57.09 -17.99 1.18
CA HIS A 767 -56.33 -19.16 1.63
C HIS A 767 -54.99 -19.25 0.88
N SER A 768 -53.99 -19.80 1.56
CA SER A 768 -52.74 -20.18 0.91
C SER A 768 -52.92 -21.34 -0.07
N LYS A 769 -52.26 -21.23 -1.22
CA LYS A 769 -51.99 -22.35 -2.14
C LYS A 769 -50.61 -22.95 -1.93
N ASN A 770 -49.70 -22.20 -1.32
CA ASN A 770 -48.31 -22.59 -1.16
C ASN A 770 -47.69 -21.95 0.09
N ASP A 771 -47.80 -22.67 1.21
CA ASP A 771 -47.34 -22.20 2.51
C ASP A 771 -45.83 -21.94 2.51
N ALA A 772 -45.06 -22.76 1.80
CA ALA A 772 -43.61 -22.62 1.72
C ALA A 772 -43.17 -21.30 1.06
N LEU A 773 -43.88 -20.85 0.00
CA LEU A 773 -43.63 -19.56 -0.63
C LEU A 773 -44.06 -18.41 0.28
N LEU A 774 -45.22 -18.51 0.93
CA LEU A 774 -45.67 -17.47 1.87
C LEU A 774 -44.71 -17.31 3.04
N LEU A 775 -44.24 -18.41 3.64
CA LEU A 775 -43.21 -18.41 4.67
C LEU A 775 -41.90 -17.75 4.18
N TYR A 776 -41.48 -18.05 2.96
CA TYR A 776 -40.28 -17.45 2.35
C TYR A 776 -40.40 -15.92 2.27
N TYR A 777 -41.50 -15.39 1.72
CA TYR A 777 -41.72 -13.94 1.61
C TYR A 777 -42.00 -13.28 2.96
N ALA A 778 -42.68 -13.97 3.89
CA ALA A 778 -42.92 -13.48 5.25
C ALA A 778 -41.60 -13.26 6.00
N SER A 779 -40.63 -14.18 5.85
CA SER A 779 -39.33 -14.08 6.50
C SER A 779 -38.41 -12.99 5.93
N MET A 780 -38.79 -12.35 4.82
CA MET A 780 -38.04 -11.21 4.29
C MET A 780 -38.17 -9.97 5.15
N ILE A 781 -39.25 -9.86 5.93
CA ILE A 781 -39.43 -8.78 6.89
C ILE A 781 -38.42 -8.98 8.03
N PRO A 782 -37.47 -8.05 8.24
CA PRO A 782 -36.49 -8.19 9.30
C PRO A 782 -37.16 -8.16 10.68
N GLU A 783 -36.71 -9.01 11.59
CA GLU A 783 -37.18 -9.02 12.98
C GLU A 783 -36.27 -8.17 13.89
N ASP A 784 -36.89 -7.48 14.85
CA ASP A 784 -36.25 -6.57 15.82
C ASP A 784 -35.55 -7.29 16.99
N GLU A 785 -35.34 -8.61 16.89
CA GLU A 785 -34.65 -9.39 17.92
C GLU A 785 -33.14 -9.14 17.95
N ASP A 786 -32.71 -7.97 18.42
CA ASP A 786 -31.33 -7.72 18.86
C ASP A 786 -31.33 -7.25 20.32
N LYS A 787 -31.69 -8.17 21.24
CA LYS A 787 -31.47 -8.03 22.70
C LYS A 787 -30.19 -8.70 23.21
N LYS A 788 -29.33 -9.23 22.33
CA LYS A 788 -28.30 -10.20 22.74
C LYS A 788 -26.84 -9.89 22.39
N TYR A 789 -26.51 -8.62 22.13
CA TYR A 789 -25.13 -8.17 22.04
C TYR A 789 -24.93 -6.85 22.77
#